data_AF-A0AA89BP96-F1
#
_entry.id   AF-A0AA89BP96-F1
#
_cell.length_a   1.000
_cell.length_b   1.000
_cell.length_c   1.000
_cell.angle_alpha   90.00
_cell.angle_beta   90.00
_cell.angle_gamma   90.00
#
_symmetry.space_group_name_H-M   'P 1'
#
loop_
_entity.id
_entity.type
_entity.pdbx_description
1 polymer ?
#
loop_
_entity_poly.entity_id
_entity_poly.type
_entity_poly.pdbx_seq_one_letter_code
_entity_poly.pdbx_strand_id
1 'polypeptide(L)'
;MALEGSISQYEIDDIHRISRPLYAIVEKIIGSERIVELRRQKFDELDFNHNIDPSYSFVRLIRGSRGEGYEFESSDIDIMIFNKGVIVLNEATSESIWRTFEYHTIFRTEYSSPGFVLVKFVRSFDVSKLQMFYSFVRRNTNYYIGSNSYREIWRQLVNSDKFGPHGPCLTTSTYCVDYDFSLCLYSPFWPEQAMSFVSRSIHTGWPRQQVLKDICNEGCLLVPISSKVYTNRESTDLEWRISFSLAEKRIMKSLNHCQFLTYGLLKLVYKEIFLQKIEMRDFVSSYTIKNVFFWEISNDPYGWTIENFLMKFMRVCYRLIIYLRNEYCPNFFVTERDMLLGRICSLRRQKEAVMLLEHFCQKGVYLLLYSPSIGPNLRPVLNHSTALQDLQAEQQGGFELEIDKCHLRYVLMFQSAPFRNINAAVRGLQNVVVKAINQPERNVTTKLKINDILQQIATFCFSNYVSNRMLYRDQRIAMNILKKAQTFYCLNHILIIKHLYKSQQYEDTIRLITNLGIDLSGVMYEWDMRHDILLTERQSGSSYESIIKRRMLSYVRLTNEDTIEELKLECSERRVSVVDPGISVPPLVFLNFLLLLSYNELQDRTNRNRSLRKMYSLTINLTGNHIHRTHGAISWEILGICQQLCGQRNKAFLSYINALLDENNDFKEATNLRLKSL
;
A
#
# COMPACT_ATOMS: atom_id res chain seq x y z
N MET A 1 13.37 -37.48 1.95
CA MET A 1 13.99 -38.77 2.28
C MET A 1 14.29 -38.92 3.78
N ALA A 2 14.89 -37.97 4.50
CA ALA A 2 15.16 -38.17 5.94
C ALA A 2 13.95 -38.11 6.90
N LEU A 3 12.76 -37.69 6.43
CA LEU A 3 11.52 -37.62 7.22
C LEU A 3 10.63 -38.87 7.09
N GLU A 4 10.78 -39.65 6.01
CA GLU A 4 9.99 -40.87 5.82
C GLU A 4 10.45 -42.01 6.75
N GLY A 5 11.68 -41.92 7.29
CA GLY A 5 12.22 -42.91 8.22
C GLY A 5 11.89 -42.68 9.70
N SER A 6 11.21 -41.58 10.07
CA SER A 6 11.02 -41.19 11.48
C SER A 6 9.58 -40.84 11.87
N ILE A 7 8.62 -40.97 10.96
CA ILE A 7 7.20 -40.70 11.21
C ILE A 7 6.46 -42.03 11.08
N SER A 8 5.68 -42.40 12.11
CA SER A 8 4.91 -43.64 12.08
C SER A 8 3.81 -43.57 10.99
N GLN A 9 3.42 -44.71 10.42
CA GLN A 9 2.33 -44.76 9.43
C GLN A 9 1.02 -44.13 9.95
N TYR A 10 0.76 -44.27 11.26
CA TYR A 10 -0.38 -43.67 11.95
C TYR A 10 -0.34 -42.13 11.93
N GLU A 11 0.82 -41.52 12.12
CA GLU A 11 0.99 -40.06 12.05
C GLU A 11 0.86 -39.54 10.61
N ILE A 12 1.26 -40.32 9.61
CA ILE A 12 1.05 -39.99 8.19
C ILE A 12 -0.44 -39.97 7.84
N ASP A 13 -1.20 -40.97 8.30
CA ASP A 13 -2.63 -41.05 8.05
C ASP A 13 -3.40 -39.91 8.74
N ASP A 14 -3.01 -39.53 9.96
CA ASP A 14 -3.54 -38.36 10.66
C ASP A 14 -3.20 -37.03 9.96
N ILE A 15 -1.98 -36.89 9.42
CA ILE A 15 -1.57 -35.71 8.63
C ILE A 15 -2.44 -35.57 7.38
N HIS A 16 -2.72 -36.67 6.68
CA HIS A 16 -3.58 -36.67 5.51
C HIS A 16 -5.03 -36.33 5.86
N ARG A 17 -5.56 -36.87 6.97
CA ARG A 17 -6.92 -36.55 7.45
C ARG A 17 -7.10 -35.05 7.71
N ILE A 18 -6.08 -34.38 8.24
CA ILE A 18 -6.16 -32.97 8.69
C ILE A 18 -5.80 -31.98 7.58
N SER A 19 -5.02 -32.40 6.58
CA SER A 19 -4.56 -31.51 5.52
C SER A 19 -5.70 -30.86 4.72
N ARG A 20 -6.75 -31.62 4.37
CA ARG A 20 -7.94 -31.11 3.68
C ARG A 20 -8.74 -30.08 4.51
N PRO A 21 -9.13 -30.39 5.76
CA PRO A 21 -9.68 -29.40 6.68
C PRO A 21 -8.86 -28.12 6.81
N LEU A 22 -7.55 -28.26 7.06
CA LEU A 22 -6.67 -27.14 7.27
C LEU A 22 -6.54 -26.28 6.01
N TYR A 23 -6.44 -26.91 4.83
CA TYR A 23 -6.48 -26.21 3.55
C TYR A 23 -7.75 -25.37 3.41
N ALA A 24 -8.94 -25.95 3.66
CA ALA A 24 -10.20 -25.23 3.52
C ALA A 24 -10.30 -24.03 4.49
N ILE A 25 -9.85 -24.20 5.74
CA ILE A 25 -9.80 -23.12 6.73
C ILE A 25 -8.84 -22.01 6.28
N VAL A 26 -7.64 -22.37 5.84
CA VAL A 26 -6.64 -21.39 5.38
C VAL A 26 -7.12 -20.69 4.10
N GLU A 27 -7.77 -21.39 3.18
CA GLU A 27 -8.41 -20.82 1.99
C GLU A 27 -9.53 -19.84 2.37
N LYS A 28 -10.34 -20.14 3.41
CA LYS A 28 -11.36 -19.21 3.93
C LYS A 28 -10.72 -17.91 4.43
N ILE A 29 -9.60 -18.01 5.14
CA ILE A 29 -8.92 -16.87 5.76
C ILE A 29 -8.16 -16.05 4.72
N ILE A 30 -7.46 -16.71 3.79
CA ILE A 30 -6.54 -16.08 2.86
C ILE A 30 -7.23 -15.72 1.54
N GLY A 31 -8.24 -16.47 1.13
CA GLY A 31 -8.98 -16.32 -0.11
C GLY A 31 -8.64 -17.42 -1.13
N SER A 32 -9.65 -17.79 -1.91
CA SER A 32 -9.52 -18.75 -3.01
C SER A 32 -8.65 -18.21 -4.15
N GLU A 33 -8.22 -19.11 -5.03
CA GLU A 33 -7.36 -18.78 -6.18
C GLU A 33 -7.92 -17.62 -7.02
N ARG A 34 -9.24 -17.61 -7.26
CA ARG A 34 -9.91 -16.56 -8.04
C ARG A 34 -9.89 -15.19 -7.35
N ILE A 35 -10.06 -15.13 -6.03
CA ILE A 35 -9.98 -13.85 -5.29
C ILE A 35 -8.53 -13.36 -5.22
N VAL A 36 -7.58 -14.27 -5.00
CA VAL A 36 -6.15 -13.94 -4.97
C VAL A 36 -5.70 -13.37 -6.31
N GLU A 37 -6.13 -13.97 -7.42
CA GLU A 37 -5.82 -13.46 -8.76
C GLU A 37 -6.47 -12.10 -9.02
N LEU A 38 -7.72 -11.91 -8.58
CA LEU A 38 -8.38 -10.60 -8.65
C LEU A 38 -7.59 -9.53 -7.88
N ARG A 39 -7.14 -9.81 -6.65
CA ARG A 39 -6.32 -8.88 -5.85
C ARG A 39 -5.02 -8.54 -6.57
N ARG A 40 -4.32 -9.54 -7.12
CA ARG A 40 -3.06 -9.35 -7.88
C ARG A 40 -3.28 -8.46 -9.10
N GLN A 41 -4.31 -8.77 -9.89
CA GLN A 41 -4.70 -7.98 -11.05
C GLN A 41 -4.95 -6.52 -10.66
N LYS A 42 -5.68 -6.30 -9.57
CA LYS A 42 -5.94 -4.96 -9.04
C LYS A 42 -4.64 -4.23 -8.70
N PHE A 43 -3.75 -4.82 -7.91
CA PHE A 43 -2.46 -4.20 -7.59
C PHE A 43 -1.59 -3.91 -8.84
N ASP A 44 -1.61 -4.77 -9.85
CA ASP A 44 -0.94 -4.50 -11.12
C ASP A 44 -1.59 -3.36 -11.91
N GLU A 45 -2.93 -3.24 -11.86
CA GLU A 45 -3.65 -2.09 -12.40
C GLU A 45 -3.25 -0.78 -11.69
N LEU A 46 -3.01 -0.80 -10.36
CA LEU A 46 -2.47 0.38 -9.66
C LEU A 46 -1.08 0.74 -10.18
N ASP A 47 -0.15 -0.22 -10.21
CA ASP A 47 1.19 0.00 -10.76
C ASP A 47 1.09 0.62 -12.17
N PHE A 48 0.24 0.06 -13.03
CA PHE A 48 0.01 0.59 -14.37
C PHE A 48 -0.54 2.02 -14.37
N ASN A 49 -1.58 2.29 -13.57
CA ASN A 49 -2.26 3.59 -13.51
C ASN A 49 -1.43 4.70 -12.88
N HIS A 50 -0.52 4.37 -11.97
CA HIS A 50 0.46 5.32 -11.44
C HIS A 50 1.55 5.64 -12.45
N ASN A 51 1.94 4.66 -13.28
CA ASN A 51 3.06 4.81 -14.22
C ASN A 51 2.66 5.24 -15.63
N ILE A 52 1.35 5.40 -15.90
CA ILE A 52 0.82 5.70 -17.25
C ILE A 52 1.17 7.10 -17.76
N ASP A 53 1.36 8.06 -16.87
CA ASP A 53 1.70 9.42 -17.27
C ASP A 53 3.22 9.54 -17.52
N PRO A 54 3.62 9.82 -18.77
CA PRO A 54 5.03 9.96 -19.14
C PRO A 54 5.70 11.19 -18.50
N SER A 55 4.92 12.16 -18.00
CA SER A 55 5.46 13.36 -17.36
C SER A 55 6.11 13.09 -16.00
N TYR A 56 5.78 11.97 -15.36
CA TYR A 56 6.43 11.54 -14.13
C TYR A 56 7.76 10.85 -14.40
N SER A 57 8.82 11.43 -13.82
CA SER A 57 10.17 10.89 -13.85
C SER A 57 10.35 9.63 -13.01
N PHE A 58 9.41 9.30 -12.12
CA PHE A 58 9.50 8.14 -11.24
C PHE A 58 8.55 7.02 -11.66
N VAL A 59 9.00 5.78 -11.49
CA VAL A 59 8.19 4.57 -11.52
C VAL A 59 7.86 4.21 -10.07
N ARG A 60 6.59 3.87 -9.82
CA ARG A 60 6.11 3.31 -8.55
C ARG A 60 5.67 1.86 -8.73
N LEU A 61 6.12 0.97 -7.86
CA LEU A 61 5.84 -0.46 -7.91
C LEU A 61 5.41 -0.98 -6.54
N ILE A 62 4.19 -1.49 -6.42
CA ILE A 62 3.66 -2.10 -5.20
C ILE A 62 4.17 -3.53 -5.09
N ARG A 63 4.82 -3.84 -3.98
CA ARG A 63 5.48 -5.12 -3.71
C ARG A 63 5.03 -5.71 -2.38
N GLY A 64 5.73 -6.75 -1.95
CA GLY A 64 5.44 -7.47 -0.72
C GLY A 64 4.06 -8.10 -0.69
N SER A 65 3.52 -8.26 0.51
CA SER A 65 2.39 -9.16 0.77
C SER A 65 1.13 -8.78 0.00
N ARG A 66 0.80 -7.48 -0.02
CA ARG A 66 -0.37 -6.93 -0.72
C ARG A 66 -0.24 -7.12 -2.23
N GLY A 67 0.92 -6.78 -2.80
CA GLY A 67 1.20 -6.97 -4.22
C GLY A 67 1.23 -8.44 -4.68
N GLU A 68 1.38 -9.38 -3.75
CA GLU A 68 1.36 -10.83 -3.99
C GLU A 68 -0.04 -11.44 -3.87
N GLY A 69 -1.04 -10.69 -3.40
CA GLY A 69 -2.44 -11.12 -3.25
C GLY A 69 -2.86 -11.49 -1.82
N TYR A 70 -2.00 -11.30 -0.82
CA TYR A 70 -2.36 -11.47 0.59
C TYR A 70 -3.05 -10.23 1.16
N GLU A 71 -3.93 -10.46 2.13
CA GLU A 71 -4.78 -9.43 2.72
C GLU A 71 -4.90 -9.58 4.24
N PHE A 72 -3.76 -9.71 4.93
CA PHE A 72 -3.80 -9.69 6.40
C PHE A 72 -4.05 -8.26 6.89
N GLU A 73 -4.94 -8.09 7.88
CA GLU A 73 -5.26 -6.80 8.52
C GLU A 73 -4.01 -6.02 8.94
N SER A 74 -3.05 -6.77 9.46
CA SER A 74 -1.65 -6.44 9.74
C SER A 74 -0.77 -5.81 8.66
N SER A 75 -1.10 -6.03 7.40
CA SER A 75 -0.11 -5.89 6.33
C SER A 75 0.02 -4.45 5.90
N ASP A 76 1.26 -4.00 5.96
CA ASP A 76 1.79 -2.82 5.30
C ASP A 76 1.66 -2.91 3.76
N ILE A 77 1.85 -1.75 3.12
CA ILE A 77 1.95 -1.61 1.67
C ILE A 77 3.38 -1.21 1.33
N ASP A 78 4.14 -2.17 0.79
CA ASP A 78 5.50 -1.93 0.29
C ASP A 78 5.48 -1.26 -1.09
N ILE A 79 6.19 -0.14 -1.22
CA ILE A 79 6.25 0.66 -2.44
C ILE A 79 7.72 0.91 -2.81
N MET A 80 8.13 0.34 -3.94
CA MET A 80 9.44 0.61 -4.55
C MET A 80 9.31 1.76 -5.54
N ILE A 81 10.14 2.78 -5.41
CA ILE A 81 10.14 3.97 -6.28
C ILE A 81 11.52 4.12 -6.93
N PHE A 82 11.61 4.32 -8.24
CA PHE A 82 12.89 4.62 -8.89
C PHE A 82 12.72 5.58 -10.07
N ASN A 83 13.77 6.30 -10.45
CA ASN A 83 13.73 7.27 -11.55
C ASN A 83 13.94 6.58 -12.90
N LYS A 84 13.02 6.80 -13.86
CA LYS A 84 13.04 6.26 -15.23
C LYS A 84 14.26 6.67 -16.04
N GLY A 85 14.82 7.85 -15.77
CA GLY A 85 15.98 8.37 -16.48
C GLY A 85 17.33 7.96 -15.88
N VAL A 86 17.31 7.12 -14.85
CA VAL A 86 18.51 6.63 -14.15
C VAL A 86 18.60 5.12 -14.34
N ILE A 87 19.79 4.63 -14.70
CA ILE A 87 20.07 3.21 -14.83
C ILE A 87 21.33 2.81 -14.06
N VAL A 88 21.33 1.59 -13.54
CA VAL A 88 22.53 0.94 -13.00
C VAL A 88 22.88 -0.25 -13.88
N LEU A 89 24.12 -0.25 -14.38
CA LEU A 89 24.67 -1.33 -15.18
C LEU A 89 25.38 -2.33 -14.28
N ASN A 90 25.42 -3.60 -14.70
CA ASN A 90 26.31 -4.57 -14.06
C ASN A 90 27.78 -4.32 -14.47
N GLU A 91 28.71 -4.97 -13.77
CA GLU A 91 30.14 -4.82 -14.01
C GLU A 91 30.54 -5.29 -15.41
N ALA A 92 29.96 -6.41 -15.88
CA ALA A 92 30.23 -6.97 -17.20
C ALA A 92 29.68 -6.18 -18.41
N THR A 93 28.86 -5.13 -18.23
CA THR A 93 28.28 -4.40 -19.37
C THR A 93 29.36 -3.61 -20.14
N SER A 94 29.61 -3.98 -21.40
CA SER A 94 30.54 -3.30 -22.30
C SER A 94 30.16 -1.84 -22.55
N GLU A 95 31.16 -0.97 -22.69
CA GLU A 95 30.99 0.47 -22.95
C GLU A 95 30.29 0.78 -24.27
N SER A 96 30.49 -0.07 -25.28
CA SER A 96 29.80 0.04 -26.57
C SER A 96 28.28 -0.08 -26.46
N ILE A 97 27.79 -0.90 -25.53
CA ILE A 97 26.36 -1.23 -25.36
C ILE A 97 25.62 -0.09 -24.69
N TRP A 98 26.19 0.50 -23.63
CA TRP A 98 25.42 1.49 -22.86
C TRP A 98 25.50 2.91 -23.42
N ARG A 99 26.46 3.21 -24.28
CA ARG A 99 26.53 4.50 -24.98
C ARG A 99 25.31 4.78 -25.85
N THR A 100 24.60 3.74 -26.30
CA THR A 100 23.36 3.86 -27.09
C THR A 100 22.12 4.15 -26.25
N PHE A 101 22.20 4.11 -24.91
CA PHE A 101 21.03 4.35 -24.07
C PHE A 101 20.75 5.83 -23.85
N GLU A 102 19.48 6.22 -23.98
CA GLU A 102 18.96 7.57 -23.75
C GLU A 102 18.66 7.85 -22.25
N TYR A 103 19.49 7.32 -21.33
CA TYR A 103 19.36 7.63 -19.90
C TYR A 103 20.14 8.89 -19.54
N HIS A 104 19.54 9.77 -18.73
CA HIS A 104 20.22 11.00 -18.30
C HIS A 104 21.33 10.73 -17.29
N THR A 105 21.28 9.63 -16.54
CA THR A 105 22.32 9.26 -15.55
C THR A 105 22.60 7.76 -15.58
N ILE A 106 23.88 7.40 -15.56
CA ILE A 106 24.35 6.01 -15.58
C ILE A 106 25.28 5.75 -14.40
N PHE A 107 24.97 4.67 -13.69
CA PHE A 107 25.81 4.08 -12.65
C PHE A 107 26.28 2.68 -13.05
N ARG A 108 27.26 2.15 -12.33
CA ARG A 108 27.73 0.77 -12.44
C ARG A 108 27.87 0.15 -11.06
N THR A 109 27.52 -1.12 -10.92
CA THR A 109 27.78 -1.88 -9.69
C THR A 109 29.23 -2.36 -9.62
N GLU A 110 29.82 -2.32 -8.44
CA GLU A 110 31.05 -3.05 -8.10
C GLU A 110 30.72 -4.00 -6.94
N TYR A 111 31.24 -5.24 -6.97
CA TYR A 111 31.05 -6.20 -5.88
C TYR A 111 31.54 -5.63 -4.54
N SER A 112 30.78 -5.82 -3.46
CA SER A 112 31.19 -5.44 -2.11
C SER A 112 31.21 -6.64 -1.17
N SER A 113 30.03 -7.23 -0.94
CA SER A 113 29.84 -8.41 -0.09
C SER A 113 28.62 -9.19 -0.57
N PRO A 114 28.39 -10.45 -0.12
CA PRO A 114 27.28 -11.26 -0.62
C PRO A 114 25.90 -10.58 -0.55
N GLY A 115 25.32 -10.27 -1.71
CA GLY A 115 24.06 -9.57 -1.89
C GLY A 115 24.11 -8.05 -1.74
N PHE A 116 25.32 -7.47 -1.69
CA PHE A 116 25.58 -6.04 -1.63
C PHE A 116 26.56 -5.60 -2.72
N VAL A 117 26.43 -4.35 -3.14
CA VAL A 117 27.25 -3.71 -4.18
C VAL A 117 27.58 -2.29 -3.80
N LEU A 118 28.67 -1.75 -4.33
CA LEU A 118 28.91 -0.32 -4.41
C LEU A 118 28.30 0.22 -5.70
N VAL A 119 27.75 1.43 -5.66
CA VAL A 119 27.15 2.10 -6.83
C VAL A 119 28.07 3.22 -7.28
N LYS A 120 28.83 2.95 -8.34
CA LYS A 120 29.81 3.86 -8.93
C LYS A 120 29.19 4.74 -10.01
N PHE A 121 29.50 6.03 -9.95
CA PHE A 121 29.13 6.99 -10.98
C PHE A 121 29.91 6.78 -12.27
N VAL A 122 29.21 6.77 -13.41
CA VAL A 122 29.82 6.67 -14.74
C VAL A 122 29.66 7.99 -15.49
N ARG A 123 28.42 8.44 -15.71
CA ARG A 123 28.13 9.68 -16.42
C ARG A 123 26.76 10.26 -16.07
N SER A 124 26.58 11.54 -16.35
CA SER A 124 25.27 12.16 -16.46
C SER A 124 25.27 13.29 -17.49
N PHE A 125 24.14 13.44 -18.18
CA PHE A 125 23.88 14.53 -19.11
C PHE A 125 23.15 15.71 -18.46
N ASP A 126 22.66 15.55 -17.23
CA ASP A 126 21.91 16.57 -16.49
C ASP A 126 22.44 16.64 -15.05
N VAL A 127 23.54 17.38 -14.90
CA VAL A 127 24.24 17.55 -13.62
C VAL A 127 23.36 18.29 -12.60
N SER A 128 22.41 19.11 -13.05
CA SER A 128 21.49 19.84 -12.17
C SER A 128 20.56 18.90 -11.40
N LYS A 129 20.06 17.85 -12.05
CA LYS A 129 19.23 16.82 -11.40
C LYS A 129 20.05 15.87 -10.52
N LEU A 130 21.35 15.69 -10.81
CA LEU A 130 22.21 14.84 -9.98
C LEU A 130 22.36 15.35 -8.54
N GLN A 131 22.63 16.65 -8.38
CA GLN A 131 22.91 17.25 -7.07
C GLN A 131 21.70 17.20 -6.13
N MET A 132 20.48 17.21 -6.69
CA MET A 132 19.23 17.15 -5.91
C MET A 132 18.93 15.78 -5.31
N PHE A 133 19.48 14.70 -5.86
CA PHE A 133 19.09 13.33 -5.48
C PHE A 133 20.24 12.48 -4.94
N TYR A 134 21.49 12.85 -5.19
CA TYR A 134 22.63 11.96 -4.91
C TYR A 134 23.73 12.65 -4.10
N SER A 135 24.07 12.01 -2.99
CA SER A 135 25.23 12.33 -2.18
C SER A 135 26.43 11.53 -2.68
N PHE A 136 27.23 12.17 -3.53
CA PHE A 136 28.45 11.58 -4.06
C PHE A 136 29.54 11.54 -2.98
N VAL A 137 30.11 10.37 -2.78
CA VAL A 137 31.27 10.15 -1.93
C VAL A 137 32.45 9.80 -2.83
N ARG A 138 33.54 10.56 -2.72
CA ARG A 138 34.77 10.32 -3.47
C ARG A 138 35.57 9.22 -2.78
N ARG A 139 35.97 8.20 -3.53
CA ARG A 139 36.97 7.21 -3.13
C ARG A 139 38.03 7.11 -4.22
N ASN A 140 39.26 7.49 -3.88
CA ASN A 140 40.37 7.64 -4.83
C ASN A 140 39.98 8.57 -6.01
N THR A 141 40.00 8.04 -7.22
CA THR A 141 39.63 8.74 -8.46
C THR A 141 38.16 8.57 -8.85
N ASN A 142 37.39 7.74 -8.12
CA ASN A 142 36.02 7.38 -8.45
C ASN A 142 35.02 8.05 -7.51
N TYR A 143 33.78 8.20 -7.99
CA TYR A 143 32.66 8.71 -7.21
C TYR A 143 31.61 7.62 -7.02
N TYR A 144 31.07 7.51 -5.82
CA TYR A 144 30.06 6.52 -5.45
C TYR A 144 28.85 7.21 -4.82
N ILE A 145 27.68 6.55 -4.82
CA ILE A 145 26.53 7.03 -4.05
C ILE A 145 26.47 6.29 -2.72
N GLY A 146 26.48 7.06 -1.63
CA GLY A 146 26.26 6.51 -0.29
C GLY A 146 24.80 6.16 -0.04
N SER A 147 24.49 4.94 0.40
CA SER A 147 23.12 4.53 0.71
C SER A 147 22.52 5.31 1.88
N ASN A 148 23.31 5.59 2.92
CA ASN A 148 22.82 6.34 4.09
C ASN A 148 22.51 7.80 3.72
N SER A 149 23.48 8.47 3.09
CA SER A 149 23.32 9.84 2.63
C SER A 149 22.23 9.97 1.55
N TYR A 150 21.98 8.94 0.75
CA TYR A 150 20.86 8.90 -0.20
C TYR A 150 19.49 8.87 0.51
N ARG A 151 19.35 8.05 1.55
CA ARG A 151 18.13 8.04 2.39
C ARG A 151 17.91 9.37 3.11
N GLU A 152 18.99 10.02 3.56
CA GLU A 152 18.90 11.33 4.22
C GLU A 152 18.31 12.39 3.29
N ILE A 153 18.83 12.48 2.06
CA ILE A 153 18.27 13.36 1.03
C ILE A 153 16.79 13.04 0.79
N TRP A 154 16.45 11.75 0.68
CA TRP A 154 15.05 11.36 0.50
C TRP A 154 14.15 11.80 1.66
N ARG A 155 14.61 11.63 2.92
CA ARG A 155 13.86 12.08 4.09
C ARG A 155 13.66 13.59 4.12
N GLN A 156 14.70 14.35 3.78
CA GLN A 156 14.63 15.81 3.68
C GLN A 156 13.67 16.26 2.59
N LEU A 157 13.67 15.58 1.43
CA LEU A 157 12.73 15.86 0.35
C LEU A 157 11.28 15.61 0.76
N VAL A 158 11.01 14.54 1.52
CA VAL A 158 9.64 14.21 1.96
C VAL A 158 9.13 15.16 3.07
N ASN A 159 10.05 15.86 3.75
CA ASN A 159 9.80 16.98 4.68
C ASN A 159 8.63 16.77 5.66
N SER A 160 8.60 15.63 6.34
CA SER A 160 7.51 15.31 7.26
C SER A 160 7.96 14.43 8.41
N ASP A 161 7.72 14.90 9.65
CA ASP A 161 7.94 14.15 10.90
C ASP A 161 7.11 12.85 10.97
N LYS A 162 6.18 12.65 10.02
CA LYS A 162 5.36 11.44 9.89
C LYS A 162 6.09 10.25 9.25
N PHE A 163 7.27 10.49 8.67
CA PHE A 163 8.05 9.44 8.02
C PHE A 163 9.17 8.98 8.93
N GLY A 164 9.00 7.79 9.52
CA GLY A 164 10.01 7.12 10.33
C GLY A 164 10.96 6.28 9.47
N PRO A 165 12.25 6.17 9.83
CA PRO A 165 13.14 5.22 9.16
C PRO A 165 12.78 3.77 9.51
N HIS A 166 12.63 2.89 8.51
CA HIS A 166 12.41 1.45 8.69
C HIS A 166 13.24 0.64 7.69
N GLY A 167 14.41 0.16 8.14
CA GLY A 167 15.34 -0.56 7.26
C GLY A 167 15.75 0.30 6.04
N PRO A 168 15.54 -0.16 4.79
CA PRO A 168 15.80 0.64 3.59
C PRO A 168 14.69 1.68 3.29
N CYS A 169 13.57 1.63 4.00
CA CYS A 169 12.37 2.40 3.71
C CYS A 169 12.23 3.63 4.61
N LEU A 170 11.41 4.58 4.14
CA LEU A 170 10.70 5.52 5.00
C LEU A 170 9.27 5.01 5.17
N THR A 171 8.83 4.88 6.41
CA THR A 171 7.51 4.37 6.78
C THR A 171 6.62 5.50 7.25
N THR A 172 5.38 5.51 6.81
CA THR A 172 4.34 6.38 7.37
C THR A 172 3.05 5.61 7.54
N SER A 173 2.27 5.96 8.54
CA SER A 173 0.96 5.36 8.79
C SER A 173 -0.11 6.34 8.32
N THR A 174 -0.96 5.91 7.39
CA THR A 174 -2.15 6.67 6.99
C THR A 174 -3.35 5.74 7.01
N TYR A 175 -4.47 6.21 7.55
CA TYR A 175 -5.72 5.44 7.56
C TYR A 175 -5.61 4.04 8.20
N CYS A 176 -4.86 3.92 9.30
CA CYS A 176 -4.55 2.65 9.99
C CYS A 176 -3.80 1.61 9.12
N VAL A 177 -3.18 2.05 8.03
CA VAL A 177 -2.33 1.23 7.16
C VAL A 177 -0.94 1.84 7.12
N ASP A 178 0.06 1.00 7.34
CA ASP A 178 1.46 1.38 7.21
C ASP A 178 1.91 1.30 5.75
N TYR A 179 2.66 2.31 5.32
CA TYR A 179 3.22 2.41 3.98
C TYR A 179 4.73 2.49 4.07
N ASP A 180 5.41 1.53 3.44
CA ASP A 180 6.86 1.45 3.39
C ASP A 180 7.35 1.90 2.02
N PHE A 181 8.00 3.06 1.96
CA PHE A 181 8.53 3.65 0.73
C PHE A 181 10.04 3.44 0.63
N SER A 182 10.46 2.66 -0.37
CA SER A 182 11.88 2.46 -0.68
C SER A 182 12.25 3.22 -1.96
N LEU A 183 13.11 4.23 -1.84
CA LEU A 183 13.67 4.93 -3.01
C LEU A 183 14.87 4.11 -3.54
N CYS A 184 14.68 3.49 -4.70
CA CYS A 184 15.54 2.46 -5.27
C CYS A 184 16.29 2.96 -6.51
N LEU A 185 17.31 2.21 -6.90
CA LEU A 185 17.90 2.28 -8.24
C LEU A 185 17.53 1.04 -9.04
N TYR A 186 17.30 1.20 -10.35
CA TYR A 186 16.93 0.10 -11.23
C TYR A 186 18.12 -0.40 -12.05
N SER A 187 18.28 -1.72 -12.09
CA SER A 187 19.18 -2.43 -13.00
C SER A 187 18.37 -3.37 -13.87
N PRO A 188 18.37 -3.23 -15.21
CA PRO A 188 17.68 -4.17 -16.09
C PRO A 188 18.43 -5.49 -16.26
N PHE A 189 19.58 -5.65 -15.61
CA PHE A 189 20.41 -6.85 -15.70
C PHE A 189 20.24 -7.72 -14.45
N TRP A 190 20.20 -9.04 -14.67
CA TRP A 190 20.28 -10.00 -13.58
C TRP A 190 21.66 -9.92 -12.90
N PRO A 191 21.73 -9.87 -11.56
CA PRO A 191 23.00 -9.76 -10.85
C PRO A 191 23.91 -10.97 -11.03
N GLU A 192 25.20 -10.73 -11.23
CA GLU A 192 26.21 -11.80 -11.34
C GLU A 192 26.27 -12.69 -10.08
N GLN A 193 26.17 -12.07 -8.89
CA GLN A 193 26.12 -12.78 -7.61
C GLN A 193 24.92 -13.73 -7.48
N ALA A 194 23.88 -13.57 -8.32
CA ALA A 194 22.68 -14.39 -8.33
C ALA A 194 22.63 -15.37 -9.52
N MET A 195 23.74 -15.56 -10.26
CA MET A 195 23.77 -16.53 -11.37
C MET A 195 23.59 -17.97 -10.90
N SER A 196 23.97 -18.27 -9.65
CA SER A 196 23.74 -19.59 -9.07
C SER A 196 22.25 -19.95 -9.02
N PHE A 197 21.35 -18.98 -8.83
CA PHE A 197 19.89 -19.20 -8.93
C PHE A 197 19.48 -19.67 -10.33
N VAL A 198 19.99 -19.03 -11.38
CA VAL A 198 19.69 -19.41 -12.76
C VAL A 198 20.12 -20.85 -13.03
N SER A 199 21.37 -21.20 -12.70
CA SER A 199 21.90 -22.54 -12.88
C SER A 199 21.11 -23.60 -12.10
N ARG A 200 20.75 -23.31 -10.83
CA ARG A 200 19.91 -24.20 -10.02
C ARG A 200 18.53 -24.38 -10.63
N SER A 201 17.87 -23.30 -11.04
CA SER A 201 16.52 -23.36 -11.60
C SER A 201 16.44 -24.10 -12.92
N ILE A 202 17.49 -24.03 -13.76
CA ILE A 202 17.59 -24.87 -14.96
C ILE A 202 17.68 -26.35 -14.57
N HIS A 203 18.50 -26.68 -13.58
CA HIS A 203 18.70 -28.06 -13.14
C HIS A 203 17.45 -28.66 -12.48
N THR A 204 16.77 -27.90 -11.62
CA THR A 204 15.56 -28.36 -10.91
C THR A 204 14.29 -28.26 -11.74
N GLY A 205 14.32 -27.53 -12.86
CA GLY A 205 13.13 -27.24 -13.67
C GLY A 205 12.14 -26.29 -12.99
N TRP A 206 12.52 -25.66 -11.88
CA TRP A 206 11.67 -24.73 -11.13
C TRP A 206 12.38 -23.38 -10.82
N PRO A 207 11.73 -22.23 -11.07
CA PRO A 207 10.39 -22.09 -11.65
C PRO A 207 10.38 -22.48 -13.15
N ARG A 208 9.18 -22.53 -13.75
CA ARG A 208 9.04 -22.83 -15.20
C ARG A 208 9.94 -21.91 -16.03
N GLN A 209 10.49 -22.42 -17.13
CA GLN A 209 11.48 -21.70 -17.94
C GLN A 209 11.03 -20.29 -18.38
N GLN A 210 9.76 -20.10 -18.71
CA GLN A 210 9.22 -18.77 -19.04
C GLN A 210 9.30 -17.80 -17.84
N VAL A 211 8.98 -18.28 -16.64
CA VAL A 211 9.07 -17.50 -15.40
C VAL A 211 10.53 -17.13 -15.12
N LEU A 212 11.46 -18.08 -15.28
CA LEU A 212 12.89 -17.82 -15.14
C LEU A 212 13.40 -16.76 -16.14
N LYS A 213 12.96 -16.86 -17.40
CA LYS A 213 13.29 -15.88 -18.46
C LYS A 213 12.75 -14.49 -18.12
N ASP A 214 11.50 -14.40 -17.68
CA ASP A 214 10.90 -13.13 -17.27
C ASP A 214 11.67 -12.51 -16.10
N ILE A 215 12.05 -13.31 -15.09
CA ILE A 215 12.87 -12.85 -13.95
C ILE A 215 14.19 -12.25 -14.42
N CYS A 216 14.90 -12.95 -15.32
CA CYS A 216 16.19 -12.47 -15.82
C CYS A 216 16.05 -11.19 -16.66
N ASN A 217 14.96 -11.08 -17.45
CA ASN A 217 14.69 -9.92 -18.31
C ASN A 217 14.24 -8.67 -17.51
N GLU A 218 13.59 -8.85 -16.36
CA GLU A 218 13.20 -7.73 -15.50
C GLU A 218 14.39 -7.11 -14.76
N GLY A 219 15.45 -7.88 -14.52
CA GLY A 219 16.62 -7.47 -13.76
C GLY A 219 16.36 -7.41 -12.25
N CYS A 220 16.87 -6.37 -11.59
CA CYS A 220 16.74 -6.19 -10.14
C CYS A 220 16.65 -4.73 -9.71
N LEU A 221 16.36 -4.52 -8.42
CA LEU A 221 16.39 -3.21 -7.78
C LEU A 221 17.55 -3.16 -6.78
N LEU A 222 18.13 -1.98 -6.56
CA LEU A 222 19.07 -1.73 -5.47
C LEU A 222 18.38 -0.85 -4.43
N VAL A 223 18.39 -1.29 -3.18
CA VAL A 223 17.79 -0.56 -2.05
C VAL A 223 18.88 0.03 -1.15
N PRO A 224 18.67 1.24 -0.62
CA PRO A 224 19.71 1.98 0.08
C PRO A 224 19.85 1.48 1.51
N ILE A 225 20.56 0.37 1.70
CA ILE A 225 20.92 -0.15 3.01
C ILE A 225 22.23 -0.94 2.93
N SER A 226 23.12 -0.67 3.89
CA SER A 226 24.42 -1.32 3.98
C SER A 226 24.38 -2.61 4.81
N SER A 227 25.40 -3.45 4.66
CA SER A 227 25.59 -4.60 5.54
C SER A 227 26.00 -4.14 6.94
N LYS A 228 25.34 -4.69 7.96
CA LYS A 228 25.72 -4.46 9.37
C LYS A 228 26.89 -5.35 9.82
N VAL A 229 27.25 -6.36 9.02
CA VAL A 229 28.18 -7.43 9.45
C VAL A 229 29.47 -7.42 8.65
N TYR A 230 29.38 -7.20 7.34
CA TYR A 230 30.52 -7.32 6.42
C TYR A 230 31.36 -6.05 6.29
N THR A 231 31.15 -5.06 7.17
CA THR A 231 31.68 -3.71 7.00
C THR A 231 32.86 -3.41 7.92
N ASN A 232 33.98 -2.99 7.34
CA ASN A 232 34.95 -2.14 8.03
C ASN A 232 34.35 -0.72 8.14
N ARG A 233 34.62 0.02 9.21
CA ARG A 233 33.97 1.32 9.53
C ARG A 233 34.01 2.37 8.39
N GLU A 234 34.91 2.23 7.42
CA GLU A 234 35.03 3.15 6.29
C GLU A 234 34.05 2.88 5.12
N SER A 235 33.44 1.70 5.02
CA SER A 235 32.50 1.30 3.93
C SER A 235 31.03 1.23 4.35
N THR A 236 30.72 1.48 5.62
CA THR A 236 29.39 1.29 6.22
C THR A 236 28.28 2.13 5.61
N ASP A 237 28.59 3.23 4.93
CA ASP A 237 27.57 4.13 4.36
C ASP A 237 27.47 4.07 2.83
N LEU A 238 28.28 3.24 2.17
CA LEU A 238 28.36 3.18 0.69
C LEU A 238 27.66 1.99 0.05
N GLU A 239 27.44 0.93 0.81
CA GLU A 239 26.86 -0.30 0.26
C GLU A 239 25.37 -0.16 -0.01
N TRP A 240 24.95 -0.75 -1.12
CA TRP A 240 23.56 -0.94 -1.50
C TRP A 240 23.23 -2.41 -1.51
N ARG A 241 22.04 -2.78 -1.04
CA ARG A 241 21.58 -4.17 -1.08
C ARG A 241 20.85 -4.45 -2.37
N ILE A 242 21.15 -5.58 -2.98
CA ILE A 242 20.38 -6.09 -4.12
C ILE A 242 19.02 -6.57 -3.62
N SER A 243 17.95 -6.06 -4.20
CA SER A 243 16.57 -6.44 -3.91
C SER A 243 15.99 -7.25 -5.07
N PHE A 244 15.52 -8.44 -4.74
CA PHE A 244 14.86 -9.36 -5.67
C PHE A 244 13.34 -9.24 -5.63
N SER A 245 12.77 -8.12 -5.17
CA SER A 245 11.32 -7.97 -5.01
C SER A 245 10.53 -8.12 -6.32
N LEU A 246 11.15 -7.82 -7.47
CA LEU A 246 10.61 -8.12 -8.81
C LEU A 246 10.49 -9.64 -9.01
N ALA A 247 11.60 -10.35 -8.84
CA ALA A 247 11.68 -11.80 -8.99
C ALA A 247 10.79 -12.54 -7.97
N GLU A 248 10.76 -12.08 -6.73
CA GLU A 248 9.91 -12.61 -5.66
C GLU A 248 8.43 -12.52 -6.05
N LYS A 249 7.95 -11.34 -6.48
CA LYS A 249 6.56 -11.18 -6.95
C LYS A 249 6.26 -12.12 -8.13
N ARG A 250 7.21 -12.28 -9.05
CA ARG A 250 7.09 -13.16 -10.22
C ARG A 250 7.00 -14.64 -9.83
N ILE A 251 7.84 -15.11 -8.90
CA ILE A 251 7.77 -16.47 -8.35
C ILE A 251 6.44 -16.67 -7.63
N MET A 252 6.05 -15.75 -6.75
CA MET A 252 4.81 -15.83 -5.96
C MET A 252 3.56 -15.94 -6.83
N LYS A 253 3.53 -15.24 -7.98
CA LYS A 253 2.45 -15.35 -8.97
C LYS A 253 2.42 -16.68 -9.71
N SER A 254 3.56 -17.36 -9.83
CA SER A 254 3.67 -18.65 -10.52
C SER A 254 3.37 -19.87 -9.63
N LEU A 255 3.20 -19.66 -8.33
CA LEU A 255 2.88 -20.73 -7.38
C LEU A 255 1.49 -21.31 -7.64
N ASN A 256 1.35 -22.62 -7.42
CA ASN A 256 0.01 -23.21 -7.33
C ASN A 256 -0.68 -22.75 -6.03
N HIS A 257 -2.00 -22.95 -5.93
CA HIS A 257 -2.74 -22.44 -4.79
C HIS A 257 -2.34 -23.08 -3.46
N CYS A 258 -2.03 -24.39 -3.42
CA CYS A 258 -1.50 -25.04 -2.22
C CYS A 258 -0.21 -24.40 -1.72
N GLN A 259 0.77 -24.16 -2.59
CA GLN A 259 2.02 -23.46 -2.27
C GLN A 259 1.73 -22.06 -1.72
N PHE A 260 0.86 -21.28 -2.39
CA PHE A 260 0.49 -19.95 -1.95
C PHE A 260 -0.17 -19.95 -0.55
N LEU A 261 -1.12 -20.86 -0.31
CA LEU A 261 -1.76 -20.99 1.00
C LEU A 261 -0.79 -21.49 2.07
N THR A 262 0.19 -22.35 1.74
CA THR A 262 1.20 -22.79 2.71
C THR A 262 2.08 -21.63 3.18
N TYR A 263 2.55 -20.77 2.27
CA TYR A 263 3.29 -19.56 2.68
C TYR A 263 2.42 -18.61 3.50
N GLY A 264 1.14 -18.49 3.15
CA GLY A 264 0.16 -17.75 3.92
C GLY A 264 -0.03 -18.26 5.36
N LEU A 265 -0.18 -19.58 5.53
CA LEU A 265 -0.24 -20.25 6.82
C LEU A 265 1.05 -20.02 7.64
N LEU A 266 2.22 -20.15 7.01
CA LEU A 266 3.51 -19.87 7.66
C LEU A 266 3.57 -18.42 8.17
N LYS A 267 3.06 -17.45 7.41
CA LYS A 267 2.98 -16.05 7.86
C LYS A 267 2.03 -15.86 9.04
N LEU A 268 0.85 -16.50 9.01
CA LEU A 268 -0.11 -16.43 10.13
C LEU A 268 0.50 -17.00 11.40
N VAL A 269 1.07 -18.21 11.33
CA VAL A 269 1.75 -18.86 12.47
C VAL A 269 2.91 -18.00 12.98
N TYR A 270 3.74 -17.48 12.08
CA TYR A 270 4.82 -16.59 12.46
C TYR A 270 4.31 -15.38 13.23
N LYS A 271 3.26 -14.73 12.74
CA LYS A 271 2.74 -13.50 13.34
C LYS A 271 1.99 -13.73 14.65
N GLU A 272 1.14 -14.76 14.70
CA GLU A 272 0.20 -14.98 15.78
C GLU A 272 0.79 -15.84 16.90
N ILE A 273 1.77 -16.69 16.58
CA ILE A 273 2.37 -17.64 17.52
C ILE A 273 3.83 -17.26 17.78
N PHE A 274 4.68 -17.23 16.74
CA PHE A 274 6.13 -17.06 16.95
C PHE A 274 6.51 -15.65 17.39
N LEU A 275 5.93 -14.61 16.78
CA LEU A 275 6.18 -13.23 17.20
C LEU A 275 5.71 -12.95 18.63
N GLN A 276 4.91 -13.80 19.28
CA GLN A 276 4.61 -13.63 20.71
C GLN A 276 5.77 -14.07 21.62
N LYS A 277 6.84 -14.63 21.05
CA LYS A 277 8.00 -15.19 21.75
C LYS A 277 9.24 -14.40 21.37
N ILE A 278 9.92 -13.81 22.36
CA ILE A 278 11.07 -12.91 22.15
C ILE A 278 12.20 -13.65 21.41
N GLU A 279 12.39 -14.92 21.75
CA GLU A 279 13.39 -15.82 21.20
C GLU A 279 13.26 -15.99 19.68
N MET A 280 12.05 -15.90 19.14
CA MET A 280 11.81 -16.00 17.69
C MET A 280 11.98 -14.67 16.96
N ARG A 281 11.69 -13.54 17.63
CA ARG A 281 11.78 -12.19 17.02
C ARG A 281 13.21 -11.83 16.60
N ASP A 282 14.20 -12.33 17.32
CA ASP A 282 15.60 -11.98 17.11
C ASP A 282 16.18 -12.63 15.83
N PHE A 283 15.68 -13.81 15.43
CA PHE A 283 16.33 -14.62 14.37
C PHE A 283 15.50 -14.74 13.09
N VAL A 284 14.19 -14.90 13.22
CA VAL A 284 13.32 -15.26 12.09
C VAL A 284 12.51 -14.05 11.67
N SER A 285 12.46 -13.79 10.37
CA SER A 285 11.59 -12.79 9.76
C SER A 285 10.68 -13.42 8.71
N SER A 286 9.63 -12.71 8.29
CA SER A 286 8.80 -13.12 7.13
C SER A 286 9.65 -13.37 5.88
N TYR A 287 10.71 -12.57 5.67
CA TYR A 287 11.67 -12.75 4.59
C TYR A 287 12.48 -14.04 4.72
N THR A 288 12.94 -14.37 5.93
CA THR A 288 13.63 -15.63 6.22
C THR A 288 12.72 -16.82 5.87
N ILE A 289 11.47 -16.80 6.35
CA ILE A 289 10.48 -17.85 6.09
C ILE A 289 10.21 -18.02 4.60
N LYS A 290 10.05 -16.91 3.85
CA LYS A 290 9.87 -16.96 2.40
C LYS A 290 11.03 -17.65 1.68
N ASN A 291 12.26 -17.34 2.07
CA ASN A 291 13.44 -17.97 1.47
C ASN A 291 13.50 -19.47 1.76
N VAL A 292 13.24 -19.90 3.00
CA VAL A 292 13.17 -21.33 3.36
C VAL A 292 12.06 -22.03 2.57
N PHE A 293 10.91 -21.39 2.42
CA PHE A 293 9.80 -21.89 1.62
C PHE A 293 10.18 -22.06 0.13
N PHE A 294 10.88 -21.11 -0.48
CA PHE A 294 11.38 -21.26 -1.86
C PHE A 294 12.38 -22.40 -2.01
N TRP A 295 13.26 -22.61 -1.04
CA TRP A 295 14.14 -23.78 -1.02
C TRP A 295 13.34 -25.09 -0.96
N GLU A 296 12.30 -25.18 -0.12
CA GLU A 296 11.45 -26.38 -0.07
C GLU A 296 10.68 -26.63 -1.37
N ILE A 297 10.19 -25.58 -2.04
CA ILE A 297 9.56 -25.75 -3.35
C ILE A 297 10.59 -26.22 -4.37
N SER A 298 11.76 -25.59 -4.45
CA SER A 298 12.79 -25.98 -5.42
C SER A 298 13.26 -27.43 -5.25
N ASN A 299 13.20 -27.97 -4.03
CA ASN A 299 13.55 -29.37 -3.75
C ASN A 299 12.44 -30.36 -4.13
N ASP A 300 11.19 -29.92 -4.13
CA ASP A 300 10.04 -30.76 -4.48
C ASP A 300 8.95 -29.88 -5.12
N PRO A 301 9.09 -29.50 -6.40
CA PRO A 301 8.21 -28.51 -7.02
C PRO A 301 6.77 -28.99 -7.20
N TYR A 302 6.59 -30.30 -7.36
CA TYR A 302 5.32 -30.91 -7.78
C TYR A 302 4.54 -31.53 -6.64
N GLY A 303 5.19 -31.83 -5.51
CA GLY A 303 4.55 -32.51 -4.40
C GLY A 303 3.60 -31.65 -3.57
N TRP A 304 3.14 -30.48 -4.00
CA TRP A 304 2.31 -29.58 -3.17
C TRP A 304 0.82 -29.73 -3.54
N THR A 305 0.11 -30.60 -2.82
CA THR A 305 -1.30 -30.90 -3.01
C THR A 305 -2.11 -30.66 -1.75
N ILE A 306 -3.44 -30.74 -1.84
CA ILE A 306 -4.34 -30.57 -0.69
C ILE A 306 -4.10 -31.68 0.33
N GLU A 307 -3.85 -32.91 -0.13
CA GLU A 307 -3.65 -34.10 0.70
C GLU A 307 -2.40 -34.02 1.57
N ASN A 308 -1.37 -33.30 1.12
CA ASN A 308 -0.12 -33.14 1.85
C ASN A 308 0.15 -31.72 2.36
N PHE A 309 -0.89 -30.87 2.36
CA PHE A 309 -0.78 -29.48 2.75
C PHE A 309 -0.12 -29.29 4.13
N LEU A 310 -0.56 -30.05 5.15
CA LEU A 310 0.04 -30.00 6.49
C LEU A 310 1.49 -30.52 6.47
N MET A 311 1.77 -31.62 5.77
CA MET A 311 3.13 -32.15 5.65
C MET A 311 4.08 -31.10 5.06
N LYS A 312 3.65 -30.38 4.02
CA LYS A 312 4.45 -29.34 3.37
C LYS A 312 4.73 -28.15 4.28
N PHE A 313 3.72 -27.70 5.00
CA PHE A 313 3.90 -26.70 6.06
C PHE A 313 4.97 -27.16 7.08
N MET A 314 4.87 -28.39 7.57
CA MET A 314 5.80 -28.95 8.54
C MET A 314 7.23 -29.08 7.98
N ARG A 315 7.40 -29.44 6.71
CA ARG A 315 8.71 -29.51 6.06
C ARG A 315 9.44 -28.17 6.06
N VAL A 316 8.73 -27.06 5.88
CA VAL A 316 9.34 -25.72 5.98
C VAL A 316 9.79 -25.43 7.42
N CYS A 317 8.97 -25.77 8.42
CA CYS A 317 9.34 -25.64 9.83
C CYS A 317 10.58 -26.47 10.17
N TYR A 318 10.65 -27.72 9.71
CA TYR A 318 11.83 -28.57 9.89
C TYR A 318 13.08 -28.01 9.21
N ARG A 319 12.96 -27.48 7.98
CA ARG A 319 14.09 -26.84 7.31
C ARG A 319 14.59 -25.62 8.10
N LEU A 320 13.68 -24.83 8.67
CA LEU A 320 14.04 -23.71 9.53
C LEU A 320 14.79 -24.16 10.79
N ILE A 321 14.36 -25.26 11.43
CA ILE A 321 15.08 -25.87 12.56
C ILE A 321 16.51 -26.24 12.15
N ILE A 322 16.67 -26.89 10.99
CA ILE A 322 18.00 -27.30 10.48
C ILE A 322 18.89 -26.09 10.27
N TYR A 323 18.39 -25.04 9.63
CA TYR A 323 19.17 -23.81 9.39
C TYR A 323 19.53 -23.08 10.69
N LEU A 324 18.61 -23.03 11.66
CA LEU A 324 18.91 -22.45 12.96
C LEU A 324 19.94 -23.27 13.73
N ARG A 325 19.87 -24.60 13.71
CA ARG A 325 20.86 -25.48 14.37
C ARG A 325 22.24 -25.36 13.73
N ASN A 326 22.29 -25.20 12.40
CA ASN A 326 23.53 -25.07 11.65
C ASN A 326 24.06 -23.63 11.57
N GLU A 327 23.37 -22.67 12.20
CA GLU A 327 23.74 -21.24 12.21
C GLU A 327 23.87 -20.63 10.80
N TYR A 328 23.18 -21.20 9.82
CA TYR A 328 23.30 -20.82 8.42
C TYR A 328 21.98 -20.98 7.68
N CYS A 329 21.46 -19.87 7.16
CA CYS A 329 20.25 -19.83 6.34
C CYS A 329 20.55 -19.10 5.02
N PRO A 330 20.81 -19.83 3.92
CA PRO A 330 21.20 -19.23 2.65
C PRO A 330 20.03 -18.45 2.04
N ASN A 331 20.31 -17.24 1.57
CA ASN A 331 19.38 -16.52 0.72
C ASN A 331 19.13 -17.32 -0.58
N PHE A 332 17.87 -17.35 -1.02
CA PHE A 332 17.44 -18.18 -2.14
C PHE A 332 18.04 -17.75 -3.47
N PHE A 333 18.28 -16.45 -3.68
CA PHE A 333 18.86 -15.93 -4.91
C PHE A 333 20.40 -15.88 -4.85
N VAL A 334 20.95 -15.37 -3.74
CA VAL A 334 22.40 -15.24 -3.51
C VAL A 334 22.82 -16.20 -2.39
N THR A 335 23.21 -17.42 -2.75
CA THR A 335 23.50 -18.50 -1.79
C THR A 335 24.59 -18.15 -0.77
N GLU A 336 25.58 -17.37 -1.17
CA GLU A 336 26.67 -16.94 -0.29
C GLU A 336 26.19 -15.98 0.82
N ARG A 337 25.02 -15.37 0.65
CA ARG A 337 24.44 -14.47 1.65
C ARG A 337 23.69 -15.27 2.70
N ASP A 338 24.31 -15.44 3.86
CA ASP A 338 23.62 -15.95 5.05
C ASP A 338 22.69 -14.90 5.66
N MET A 339 21.44 -15.28 5.89
CA MET A 339 20.41 -14.43 6.50
C MET A 339 20.39 -14.48 8.03
N LEU A 340 21.05 -15.46 8.65
CA LEU A 340 21.20 -15.55 10.12
C LEU A 340 22.44 -14.81 10.62
N LEU A 341 23.41 -14.57 9.73
CA LEU A 341 24.64 -13.88 10.07
C LEU A 341 24.38 -12.50 10.73
N GLY A 342 25.02 -12.28 11.88
CA GLY A 342 24.87 -11.07 12.68
C GLY A 342 23.53 -10.91 13.40
N ARG A 343 22.63 -11.90 13.32
CA ARG A 343 21.38 -11.95 14.11
C ARG A 343 21.49 -12.87 15.33
N ILE A 344 22.36 -13.89 15.26
CA ILE A 344 22.60 -14.81 16.37
C ILE A 344 23.52 -14.15 17.40
N CYS A 345 22.94 -13.36 18.30
CA CYS A 345 23.68 -12.69 19.38
C CYS A 345 23.82 -13.55 20.65
N SER A 346 23.08 -14.66 20.75
CA SER A 346 23.08 -15.55 21.92
C SER A 346 22.74 -16.99 21.54
N LEU A 347 23.71 -17.89 21.73
CA LEU A 347 23.54 -19.34 21.56
C LEU A 347 22.41 -19.90 22.44
N ARG A 348 22.17 -19.29 23.62
CA ARG A 348 21.05 -19.66 24.50
C ARG A 348 19.71 -19.38 23.85
N ARG A 349 19.48 -18.15 23.36
CA ARG A 349 18.22 -17.77 22.70
C ARG A 349 17.98 -18.57 21.42
N GLN A 350 19.04 -18.86 20.67
CA GLN A 350 18.95 -19.74 19.51
C GLN A 350 18.49 -21.15 19.89
N LYS A 351 19.07 -21.75 20.95
CA LYS A 351 18.61 -23.05 21.47
C LYS A 351 17.15 -22.99 21.92
N GLU A 352 16.72 -21.92 22.58
CA GLU A 352 15.33 -21.71 22.98
C GLU A 352 14.38 -21.62 21.76
N ALA A 353 14.76 -20.88 20.71
CA ALA A 353 14.01 -20.79 19.46
C ALA A 353 13.90 -22.14 18.74
N VAL A 354 15.00 -22.90 18.70
CA VAL A 354 15.06 -24.26 18.14
C VAL A 354 14.16 -25.22 18.92
N MET A 355 14.25 -25.23 20.25
CA MET A 355 13.37 -26.04 21.11
C MET A 355 11.89 -25.67 20.92
N LEU A 356 11.58 -24.39 20.75
CA LEU A 356 10.22 -23.94 20.50
C LEU A 356 9.68 -24.44 19.16
N LEU A 357 10.49 -24.38 18.10
CA LEU A 357 10.11 -24.92 16.78
C LEU A 357 10.01 -26.44 16.79
N GLU A 358 10.88 -27.14 17.52
CA GLU A 358 10.81 -28.59 17.70
C GLU A 358 9.56 -29.01 18.45
N HIS A 359 9.27 -28.34 19.56
CA HIS A 359 8.02 -28.53 20.28
C HIS A 359 6.83 -28.22 19.38
N PHE A 360 6.95 -27.18 18.55
CA PHE A 360 5.93 -26.84 17.56
C PHE A 360 5.70 -27.98 16.57
N CYS A 361 6.77 -28.56 16.05
CA CYS A 361 6.69 -29.65 15.11
C CYS A 361 6.20 -30.96 15.75
N GLN A 362 6.58 -31.24 16.99
CA GLN A 362 6.14 -32.43 17.74
C GLN A 362 4.64 -32.39 18.07
N LYS A 363 4.11 -31.22 18.45
CA LYS A 363 2.68 -31.05 18.74
C LYS A 363 1.84 -30.81 17.48
N GLY A 364 2.46 -30.65 16.32
CA GLY A 364 1.80 -30.59 15.02
C GLY A 364 0.63 -29.60 14.96
N VAL A 365 -0.52 -30.08 14.46
CA VAL A 365 -1.72 -29.26 14.23
C VAL A 365 -2.30 -28.67 15.53
N TYR A 366 -2.06 -29.27 16.70
CA TYR A 366 -2.69 -28.83 17.95
C TYR A 366 -2.22 -27.43 18.36
N LEU A 367 -1.02 -27.02 17.96
CA LEU A 367 -0.56 -25.67 18.24
C LEU A 367 -1.20 -24.61 17.34
N LEU A 368 -1.74 -25.00 16.18
CA LEU A 368 -2.58 -24.11 15.36
C LEU A 368 -3.89 -23.74 16.07
N LEU A 369 -4.31 -24.48 17.10
CA LEU A 369 -5.48 -24.13 17.93
C LEU A 369 -5.26 -22.90 18.81
N TYR A 370 -4.01 -22.46 18.99
CA TYR A 370 -3.65 -21.23 19.69
C TYR A 370 -3.59 -20.02 18.75
N SER A 371 -3.60 -20.21 17.43
CA SER A 371 -3.73 -19.10 16.49
C SER A 371 -5.14 -18.51 16.60
N PRO A 372 -5.29 -17.19 16.85
CA PRO A 372 -6.59 -16.54 16.87
C PRO A 372 -7.34 -16.64 15.54
N SER A 373 -6.63 -16.68 14.41
CA SER A 373 -7.27 -16.80 13.09
C SER A 373 -7.68 -18.23 12.74
N ILE A 374 -6.85 -19.22 13.09
CA ILE A 374 -7.05 -20.62 12.67
C ILE A 374 -7.86 -21.40 13.70
N GLY A 375 -7.53 -21.25 14.99
CA GLY A 375 -8.08 -22.04 16.08
C GLY A 375 -9.61 -22.09 16.16
N PRO A 376 -10.34 -20.96 16.01
CA PRO A 376 -11.80 -20.96 16.07
C PRO A 376 -12.46 -21.85 15.01
N ASN A 377 -11.90 -21.94 13.80
CA ASN A 377 -12.43 -22.80 12.73
C ASN A 377 -11.88 -24.23 12.81
N LEU A 378 -10.66 -24.42 13.35
CA LEU A 378 -10.02 -25.72 13.44
C LEU A 378 -10.60 -26.59 14.57
N ARG A 379 -10.93 -26.01 15.73
CA ARG A 379 -11.48 -26.76 16.88
C ARG A 379 -12.75 -27.55 16.52
N PRO A 380 -13.78 -26.96 15.87
CA PRO A 380 -14.98 -27.70 15.50
C PRO A 380 -14.70 -28.83 14.51
N VAL A 381 -13.80 -28.61 13.54
CA VAL A 381 -13.51 -29.62 12.51
C VAL A 381 -12.72 -30.81 13.06
N LEU A 382 -11.89 -30.61 14.09
CA LEU A 382 -11.24 -31.70 14.80
C LEU A 382 -12.22 -32.53 15.65
N ASN A 383 -13.34 -31.93 16.08
CA ASN A 383 -14.30 -32.55 17.00
C ASN A 383 -15.53 -33.15 16.29
N HIS A 384 -15.90 -32.65 15.11
CA HIS A 384 -17.13 -33.02 14.40
C HIS A 384 -16.89 -33.20 12.90
N SER A 385 -17.39 -34.30 12.33
CA SER A 385 -17.21 -34.65 10.92
C SER A 385 -17.99 -33.76 9.94
N THR A 386 -19.10 -33.14 10.37
CA THR A 386 -19.96 -32.29 9.52
C THR A 386 -19.48 -30.84 9.43
N ALA A 387 -18.66 -30.38 10.39
CA ALA A 387 -18.23 -28.97 10.46
C ALA A 387 -17.45 -28.51 9.20
N LEU A 388 -16.80 -29.43 8.49
CA LEU A 388 -16.13 -29.11 7.22
C LEU A 388 -17.14 -28.77 6.11
N GLN A 389 -18.28 -29.46 6.06
CA GLN A 389 -19.32 -29.21 5.05
C GLN A 389 -19.97 -27.85 5.28
N ASP A 390 -20.22 -27.50 6.55
CA ASP A 390 -20.77 -26.19 6.93
C ASP A 390 -19.82 -25.05 6.52
N LEU A 391 -18.51 -25.21 6.78
CA LEU A 391 -17.48 -24.24 6.36
C LEU A 391 -17.44 -24.05 4.84
N GLN A 392 -17.60 -25.13 4.08
CA GLN A 392 -17.62 -25.08 2.61
C GLN A 392 -18.90 -24.42 2.08
N ALA A 393 -20.05 -24.66 2.72
CA ALA A 393 -21.31 -24.02 2.37
C ALA A 393 -21.26 -22.50 2.60
N GLU A 394 -20.67 -22.05 3.71
CA GLU A 394 -20.47 -20.62 4.00
C GLU A 394 -19.59 -19.92 2.93
N GLN A 395 -18.52 -20.59 2.46
CA GLN A 395 -17.64 -20.04 1.43
C GLN A 395 -18.37 -19.82 0.09
N GLN A 396 -19.27 -20.73 -0.29
CA GLN A 396 -20.02 -20.60 -1.53
C GLN A 396 -21.00 -19.42 -1.49
N GLY A 397 -21.62 -19.13 -0.35
CA GLY A 397 -22.53 -17.99 -0.18
C GLY A 397 -21.86 -16.61 -0.10
N GLY A 398 -20.58 -16.55 0.31
CA GLY A 398 -19.86 -15.29 0.52
C GLY A 398 -18.99 -14.79 -0.64
N PHE A 399 -18.85 -15.57 -1.71
CA PHE A 399 -17.84 -15.32 -2.74
C PHE A 399 -18.01 -13.97 -3.48
N GLU A 400 -19.23 -13.63 -3.90
CA GLU A 400 -19.49 -12.35 -4.58
C GLU A 400 -19.25 -11.13 -3.69
N LEU A 401 -19.50 -11.29 -2.39
CA LEU A 401 -19.26 -10.23 -1.42
C LEU A 401 -17.76 -9.97 -1.23
N GLU A 402 -16.93 -11.01 -1.27
CA GLU A 402 -15.47 -10.86 -1.24
C GLU A 402 -14.93 -10.17 -2.50
N ILE A 403 -15.53 -10.43 -3.66
CA ILE A 403 -15.24 -9.69 -4.91
C ILE A 403 -15.53 -8.20 -4.71
N ASP A 404 -16.70 -7.85 -4.18
CA ASP A 404 -17.10 -6.46 -3.96
C ASP A 404 -16.18 -5.76 -2.95
N LYS A 405 -15.83 -6.41 -1.85
CA LYS A 405 -14.86 -5.90 -0.87
C LYS A 405 -13.52 -5.63 -1.53
N CYS A 406 -13.00 -6.58 -2.32
CA CYS A 406 -11.74 -6.42 -3.04
C CYS A 406 -11.81 -5.20 -3.98
N HIS A 407 -12.89 -5.08 -4.74
CA HIS A 407 -13.09 -3.95 -5.63
C HIS A 407 -13.22 -2.62 -4.88
N LEU A 408 -13.99 -2.54 -3.79
CA LEU A 408 -14.13 -1.32 -2.98
C LEU A 408 -12.79 -0.88 -2.40
N ARG A 409 -12.07 -1.80 -1.74
CA ARG A 409 -10.75 -1.50 -1.17
C ARG A 409 -9.79 -0.97 -2.21
N TYR A 410 -9.88 -1.48 -3.44
CA TYR A 410 -9.10 -0.97 -4.54
C TYR A 410 -9.44 0.49 -4.92
N VAL A 411 -10.73 0.84 -4.99
CA VAL A 411 -11.16 2.24 -5.20
C VAL A 411 -10.63 3.15 -4.09
N LEU A 412 -10.59 2.65 -2.86
CA LEU A 412 -10.06 3.38 -1.71
C LEU A 412 -8.57 3.66 -1.80
N MET A 413 -7.80 2.69 -2.27
CA MET A 413 -6.36 2.83 -2.52
C MET A 413 -6.02 3.69 -3.73
N PHE A 414 -7.04 4.13 -4.48
CA PHE A 414 -6.85 4.88 -5.70
C PHE A 414 -6.65 6.37 -5.40
N GLN A 415 -5.40 6.80 -5.38
CA GLN A 415 -5.05 8.20 -5.35
C GLN A 415 -4.08 8.50 -6.49
N SER A 416 -4.55 9.14 -7.56
CA SER A 416 -3.62 9.62 -8.59
C SER A 416 -2.77 10.74 -8.03
N ALA A 417 -1.48 10.73 -8.39
CA ALA A 417 -0.65 11.91 -8.21
C ALA A 417 -1.21 13.05 -9.09
N PRO A 418 -1.25 14.30 -8.58
CA PRO A 418 -1.80 15.43 -9.31
C PRO A 418 -0.94 15.75 -10.53
N PHE A 419 -1.55 15.85 -11.72
CA PHE A 419 -0.81 16.27 -12.91
C PHE A 419 -0.16 17.64 -12.69
N ARG A 420 0.97 17.90 -13.36
CA ARG A 420 1.66 19.20 -13.22
C ARG A 420 0.96 20.34 -13.95
N ASN A 421 0.17 20.02 -14.97
CA ASN A 421 -0.60 20.98 -15.76
C ASN A 421 -1.69 20.28 -16.57
N ILE A 422 -2.58 21.09 -17.16
CA ILE A 422 -3.70 20.60 -17.96
C ILE A 422 -3.27 19.76 -19.17
N ASN A 423 -2.18 20.12 -19.84
CA ASN A 423 -1.70 19.37 -21.02
C ASN A 423 -1.22 17.96 -20.64
N ALA A 424 -0.56 17.82 -19.49
CA ALA A 424 -0.19 16.52 -18.95
C ALA A 424 -1.44 15.69 -18.60
N ALA A 425 -2.44 16.31 -17.98
CA ALA A 425 -3.71 15.65 -17.65
C ALA A 425 -4.46 15.16 -18.91
N VAL A 426 -4.53 15.98 -19.97
CA VAL A 426 -5.15 15.60 -21.25
C VAL A 426 -4.41 14.45 -21.93
N ARG A 427 -3.07 14.48 -21.96
CA ARG A 427 -2.28 13.34 -22.48
C ARG A 427 -2.50 12.08 -21.65
N GLY A 428 -2.57 12.22 -20.32
CA GLY A 428 -2.92 11.13 -19.41
C GLY A 428 -4.28 10.52 -19.75
N LEU A 429 -5.29 11.38 -19.99
CA LEU A 429 -6.63 10.94 -20.40
C LEU A 429 -6.61 10.17 -21.72
N GLN A 430 -5.93 10.71 -22.74
CA GLN A 430 -5.78 10.05 -24.04
C GLN A 430 -5.13 8.66 -23.89
N ASN A 431 -4.04 8.57 -23.13
CA ASN A 431 -3.35 7.30 -22.88
C ASN A 431 -4.25 6.28 -22.18
N VAL A 432 -5.00 6.71 -21.16
CA VAL A 432 -5.94 5.84 -20.43
C VAL A 432 -7.05 5.36 -21.36
N VAL A 433 -7.64 6.24 -22.16
CA VAL A 433 -8.73 5.89 -23.10
C VAL A 433 -8.27 4.90 -24.17
N VAL A 434 -7.11 5.15 -24.80
CA VAL A 434 -6.54 4.22 -25.80
C VAL A 434 -6.29 2.83 -25.18
N LYS A 435 -5.73 2.80 -23.98
CA LYS A 435 -5.48 1.55 -23.25
C LYS A 435 -6.78 0.86 -22.81
N ALA A 436 -7.81 1.62 -22.45
CA ALA A 436 -9.14 1.11 -22.09
C ALA A 436 -9.81 0.39 -23.27
N ILE A 437 -9.74 1.01 -24.46
CA ILE A 437 -10.29 0.45 -25.71
C ILE A 437 -9.63 -0.90 -26.02
N ASN A 438 -8.31 -0.99 -25.81
CA ASN A 438 -7.54 -2.20 -26.09
C ASN A 438 -7.62 -3.25 -24.97
N GLN A 439 -8.20 -2.94 -23.80
CA GLN A 439 -8.27 -3.83 -22.63
C GLN A 439 -9.62 -3.69 -21.90
N PRO A 440 -10.75 -4.10 -22.52
CA PRO A 440 -12.10 -3.87 -21.99
C PRO A 440 -12.39 -4.55 -20.65
N GLU A 441 -11.61 -5.58 -20.27
CA GLU A 441 -11.72 -6.31 -19.00
C GLU A 441 -11.41 -5.43 -17.76
N ARG A 442 -10.78 -4.27 -17.92
CA ARG A 442 -10.37 -3.36 -16.82
C ARG A 442 -11.38 -2.24 -16.50
N ASN A 443 -12.67 -2.51 -16.69
CA ASN A 443 -13.70 -1.48 -16.90
C ASN A 443 -13.88 -0.48 -15.73
N VAL A 444 -14.06 -0.93 -14.48
CA VAL A 444 -14.37 0.00 -13.36
C VAL A 444 -13.17 0.85 -12.94
N THR A 445 -12.01 0.24 -12.76
CA THR A 445 -10.75 0.95 -12.44
C THR A 445 -10.44 2.04 -13.46
N THR A 446 -10.63 1.72 -14.73
CA THR A 446 -10.36 2.65 -15.83
C THR A 446 -11.37 3.79 -15.83
N LYS A 447 -12.66 3.52 -15.58
CA LYS A 447 -13.68 4.57 -15.36
C LYS A 447 -13.30 5.50 -14.20
N LEU A 448 -12.81 4.95 -13.08
CA LEU A 448 -12.37 5.74 -11.92
C LEU A 448 -11.15 6.61 -12.25
N LYS A 449 -10.16 6.08 -12.97
CA LYS A 449 -9.00 6.86 -13.45
C LYS A 449 -9.43 7.98 -14.40
N ILE A 450 -10.32 7.68 -15.35
CA ILE A 450 -10.88 8.70 -16.25
C ILE A 450 -11.57 9.79 -15.43
N ASN A 451 -12.43 9.42 -14.48
CA ASN A 451 -13.15 10.36 -13.64
C ASN A 451 -12.19 11.27 -12.84
N ASP A 452 -11.17 10.70 -12.21
CA ASP A 452 -10.15 11.45 -11.48
C ASP A 452 -9.34 12.39 -12.40
N ILE A 453 -8.94 11.95 -13.60
CA ILE A 453 -8.27 12.84 -14.56
C ILE A 453 -9.20 13.99 -14.98
N LEU A 454 -10.48 13.71 -15.24
CA LEU A 454 -11.46 14.74 -15.61
C LEU A 454 -11.67 15.76 -14.48
N GLN A 455 -11.65 15.31 -13.22
CA GLN A 455 -11.69 16.21 -12.06
C GLN A 455 -10.47 17.13 -12.02
N GLN A 456 -9.27 16.58 -12.20
CA GLN A 456 -8.03 17.38 -12.22
C GLN A 456 -8.03 18.39 -13.39
N ILE A 457 -8.51 18.00 -14.56
CA ILE A 457 -8.70 18.92 -15.71
C ILE A 457 -9.66 20.05 -15.33
N ALA A 458 -10.81 19.73 -14.72
CA ALA A 458 -11.77 20.74 -14.28
C ALA A 458 -11.15 21.70 -13.24
N THR A 459 -10.38 21.18 -12.28
CA THR A 459 -9.64 22.01 -11.31
C THR A 459 -8.66 22.96 -12.00
N PHE A 460 -7.88 22.51 -12.98
CA PHE A 460 -6.99 23.42 -13.74
C PHE A 460 -7.75 24.54 -14.44
N CYS A 461 -8.92 24.23 -15.01
CA CYS A 461 -9.78 25.23 -15.65
C CYS A 461 -10.37 26.23 -14.64
N PHE A 462 -10.61 25.83 -13.38
CA PHE A 462 -11.07 26.74 -12.34
C PHE A 462 -9.97 27.67 -11.81
N SER A 463 -8.70 27.24 -11.83
CA SER A 463 -7.60 27.96 -11.17
C SER A 463 -6.73 28.81 -12.11
N ASN A 464 -6.69 28.52 -13.42
CA ASN A 464 -5.74 29.16 -14.35
C ASN A 464 -6.42 30.13 -15.32
N TYR A 465 -6.56 31.41 -14.95
CA TYR A 465 -7.10 32.44 -15.85
C TYR A 465 -6.39 33.79 -15.70
N VAL A 466 -6.11 34.44 -16.83
CA VAL A 466 -5.40 35.73 -16.92
C VAL A 466 -6.37 36.92 -17.08
N SER A 467 -7.63 36.65 -17.40
CA SER A 467 -8.67 37.68 -17.57
C SER A 467 -10.06 37.17 -17.20
N ASN A 468 -10.96 38.08 -16.82
CA ASN A 468 -12.36 37.77 -16.47
C ASN A 468 -13.12 37.08 -17.63
N ARG A 469 -12.79 37.37 -18.90
CA ARG A 469 -13.45 36.73 -20.05
C ARG A 469 -13.01 35.27 -20.23
N MET A 470 -11.75 34.96 -19.95
CA MET A 470 -11.23 33.59 -19.95
C MET A 470 -11.79 32.79 -18.76
N LEU A 471 -11.91 33.44 -17.59
CA LEU A 471 -12.52 32.86 -16.39
C LEU A 471 -13.90 32.25 -16.68
N TYR A 472 -14.85 33.02 -17.23
CA TYR A 472 -16.20 32.52 -17.51
C TYR A 472 -16.22 31.36 -18.52
N ARG A 473 -15.35 31.41 -19.54
CA ARG A 473 -15.24 30.35 -20.55
C ARG A 473 -14.75 29.05 -19.92
N ASP A 474 -13.66 29.11 -19.16
CA ASP A 474 -13.01 27.94 -18.60
C ASP A 474 -13.82 27.34 -17.44
N GLN A 475 -14.49 28.17 -16.64
CA GLN A 475 -15.49 27.73 -15.66
C GLN A 475 -16.64 26.97 -16.33
N ARG A 476 -17.16 27.46 -17.46
CA ARG A 476 -18.23 26.78 -18.19
C ARG A 476 -17.78 25.42 -18.73
N ILE A 477 -16.54 25.33 -19.23
CA ILE A 477 -15.94 24.07 -19.69
C ILE A 477 -15.80 23.10 -18.50
N ALA A 478 -15.22 23.53 -17.40
CA ALA A 478 -15.04 22.74 -16.18
C ALA A 478 -16.38 22.20 -15.65
N MET A 479 -17.38 23.07 -15.57
CA MET A 479 -18.74 22.71 -15.17
C MET A 479 -19.38 21.68 -16.11
N ASN A 480 -19.18 21.80 -17.42
CA ASN A 480 -19.68 20.81 -18.37
C ASN A 480 -18.95 19.46 -18.25
N ILE A 481 -17.64 19.48 -18.01
CA ILE A 481 -16.84 18.27 -17.75
C ILE A 481 -17.36 17.56 -16.51
N LEU A 482 -17.50 18.28 -15.39
CA LEU A 482 -17.96 17.70 -14.13
C LEU A 482 -19.41 17.20 -14.22
N LYS A 483 -20.32 17.95 -14.86
CA LYS A 483 -21.71 17.52 -15.10
C LYS A 483 -21.79 16.26 -15.98
N LYS A 484 -20.90 16.11 -16.96
CA LYS A 484 -20.82 14.86 -17.75
C LYS A 484 -20.19 13.72 -16.95
N ALA A 485 -19.21 14.02 -16.10
CA ALA A 485 -18.54 13.03 -15.27
C ALA A 485 -19.40 12.55 -14.08
N GLN A 486 -20.42 13.31 -13.67
CA GLN A 486 -21.30 13.00 -12.53
C GLN A 486 -22.03 11.65 -12.67
N THR A 487 -22.19 11.13 -13.89
CA THR A 487 -22.76 9.80 -14.16
C THR A 487 -21.92 8.66 -13.60
N PHE A 488 -20.65 8.92 -13.29
CA PHE A 488 -19.70 7.92 -12.83
C PHE A 488 -19.50 7.92 -11.32
N TYR A 489 -19.61 9.07 -10.64
CA TYR A 489 -19.25 9.18 -9.21
C TYR A 489 -19.82 10.43 -8.51
N CYS A 490 -20.10 10.32 -7.21
CA CYS A 490 -20.69 11.41 -6.40
C CYS A 490 -19.76 12.61 -6.18
N LEU A 491 -18.43 12.40 -6.15
CA LEU A 491 -17.41 13.42 -5.83
C LEU A 491 -17.47 14.62 -6.79
N ASN A 492 -17.89 14.42 -8.04
CA ASN A 492 -18.07 15.51 -9.00
C ASN A 492 -19.10 16.54 -8.52
N HIS A 493 -20.14 16.11 -7.79
CA HIS A 493 -21.12 17.03 -7.22
C HIS A 493 -20.48 17.92 -6.15
N ILE A 494 -19.58 17.39 -5.32
CA ILE A 494 -18.93 18.17 -4.27
C ILE A 494 -18.02 19.25 -4.88
N LEU A 495 -17.28 18.93 -5.95
CA LEU A 495 -16.46 19.92 -6.66
C LEU A 495 -17.32 21.01 -7.31
N ILE A 496 -18.47 20.64 -7.90
CA ILE A 496 -19.45 21.60 -8.43
C ILE A 496 -19.96 22.51 -7.31
N ILE A 497 -20.35 21.94 -6.16
CA ILE A 497 -20.88 22.69 -5.01
C ILE A 497 -19.82 23.66 -4.47
N LYS A 498 -18.56 23.20 -4.31
CA LYS A 498 -17.44 24.05 -3.91
C LYS A 498 -17.29 25.24 -4.85
N HIS A 499 -17.40 25.00 -6.15
CA HIS A 499 -17.27 26.05 -7.15
C HIS A 499 -18.44 27.05 -7.16
N LEU A 500 -19.68 26.56 -7.02
CA LEU A 500 -20.87 27.42 -6.90
C LEU A 500 -20.74 28.36 -5.70
N TYR A 501 -20.30 27.82 -4.55
CA TYR A 501 -20.03 28.61 -3.35
C TYR A 501 -18.94 29.67 -3.60
N LYS A 502 -17.78 29.29 -4.15
CA LYS A 502 -16.70 30.24 -4.49
C LYS A 502 -17.14 31.32 -5.49
N SER A 503 -18.12 31.01 -6.33
CA SER A 503 -18.72 31.94 -7.30
C SER A 503 -19.89 32.75 -6.73
N GLN A 504 -20.10 32.71 -5.41
CA GLN A 504 -21.16 33.40 -4.67
C GLN A 504 -22.59 33.02 -5.10
N GLN A 505 -22.77 31.84 -5.71
CA GLN A 505 -24.08 31.30 -6.08
C GLN A 505 -24.65 30.49 -4.89
N TYR A 506 -24.97 31.18 -3.80
CA TYR A 506 -25.33 30.55 -2.52
C TYR A 506 -26.66 29.79 -2.59
N GLU A 507 -27.67 30.33 -3.29
CA GLU A 507 -28.95 29.64 -3.47
C GLU A 507 -28.79 28.33 -4.25
N ASP A 508 -27.99 28.34 -5.31
CA ASP A 508 -27.68 27.15 -6.10
C ASP A 508 -26.89 26.11 -5.31
N THR A 509 -25.96 26.58 -4.47
CA THR A 509 -25.19 25.76 -3.53
C THR A 509 -26.14 25.03 -2.57
N ILE A 510 -27.05 25.77 -1.92
CA ILE A 510 -28.05 25.21 -1.01
C ILE A 510 -28.97 24.23 -1.73
N ARG A 511 -29.49 24.61 -2.90
CA ARG A 511 -30.40 23.78 -3.69
C ARG A 511 -29.74 22.46 -4.07
N LEU A 512 -28.51 22.49 -4.57
CA LEU A 512 -27.81 21.29 -4.99
C LEU A 512 -27.47 20.38 -3.79
N ILE A 513 -27.00 20.95 -2.67
CA ILE A 513 -26.76 20.18 -1.43
C ILE A 513 -28.04 19.50 -0.94
N THR A 514 -29.17 20.22 -0.95
CA THR A 514 -30.47 19.69 -0.49
C THR A 514 -30.99 18.60 -1.43
N ASN A 515 -30.82 18.77 -2.74
CA ASN A 515 -31.25 17.80 -3.75
C ASN A 515 -30.39 16.53 -3.81
N LEU A 516 -29.15 16.57 -3.30
CA LEU A 516 -28.30 15.37 -3.27
C LEU A 516 -28.87 14.25 -2.39
N GLY A 517 -29.77 14.58 -1.45
CA GLY A 517 -30.51 13.57 -0.67
C GLY A 517 -29.62 12.54 0.02
N ILE A 518 -28.39 12.90 0.42
CA ILE A 518 -27.41 11.94 0.94
C ILE A 518 -27.92 11.40 2.29
N ASP A 519 -28.37 10.15 2.26
CA ASP A 519 -28.75 9.40 3.44
C ASP A 519 -27.50 9.11 4.27
N LEU A 520 -27.44 9.73 5.46
CA LEU A 520 -26.34 9.54 6.41
C LEU A 520 -26.32 8.10 6.95
N SER A 521 -27.45 7.40 6.94
CA SER A 521 -27.55 5.99 7.36
C SER A 521 -27.06 5.08 6.23
N GLY A 522 -25.74 4.88 6.21
CA GLY A 522 -25.11 3.90 5.32
C GLY A 522 -24.03 4.42 4.37
N VAL A 523 -23.55 5.65 4.56
CA VAL A 523 -22.38 6.15 3.82
C VAL A 523 -21.13 5.33 4.19
N MET A 524 -20.37 4.94 3.18
CA MET A 524 -19.03 4.38 3.33
C MET A 524 -18.02 5.49 2.99
N TYR A 525 -17.23 5.86 3.99
CA TYR A 525 -16.13 6.81 3.78
C TYR A 525 -14.94 6.09 3.15
N GLU A 526 -14.04 6.88 2.57
CA GLU A 526 -12.78 6.34 2.10
C GLU A 526 -12.08 5.60 3.26
N TRP A 527 -11.68 4.33 3.08
CA TRP A 527 -10.98 3.49 4.06
C TRP A 527 -11.86 2.83 5.14
N ASP A 528 -13.17 3.08 5.14
CA ASP A 528 -14.16 2.41 6.01
C ASP A 528 -15.04 1.43 5.22
N MET A 529 -14.67 0.15 5.23
CA MET A 529 -15.47 -0.91 4.62
C MET A 529 -16.45 -1.52 5.61
N ARG A 530 -17.69 -1.03 5.59
CA ARG A 530 -18.80 -1.54 6.40
C ARG A 530 -19.40 -2.82 5.80
N HIS A 531 -19.01 -3.96 6.36
CA HIS A 531 -19.40 -5.29 5.90
C HIS A 531 -20.91 -5.53 5.93
N ASP A 532 -21.57 -5.05 6.98
CA ASP A 532 -23.03 -5.07 7.19
C ASP A 532 -23.79 -4.35 6.07
N ILE A 533 -23.29 -3.20 5.62
CA ILE A 533 -23.89 -2.45 4.52
C ILE A 533 -23.76 -3.22 3.22
N LEU A 534 -22.59 -3.77 2.94
CA LEU A 534 -22.35 -4.54 1.71
C LEU A 534 -23.24 -5.78 1.64
N LEU A 535 -23.39 -6.48 2.77
CA LEU A 535 -24.31 -7.61 2.89
C LEU A 535 -25.74 -7.19 2.58
N THR A 536 -26.22 -6.12 3.20
CA THR A 536 -27.59 -5.62 3.04
C THR A 536 -27.86 -5.17 1.59
N GLU A 537 -26.95 -4.40 1.00
CA GLU A 537 -27.07 -3.95 -0.39
C GLU A 537 -27.07 -5.13 -1.37
N ARG A 538 -26.27 -6.17 -1.10
CA ARG A 538 -26.27 -7.39 -1.92
C ARG A 538 -27.55 -8.20 -1.77
N GLN A 539 -28.08 -8.36 -0.57
CA GLN A 539 -29.37 -8.99 -0.35
C GLN A 539 -30.51 -8.26 -1.07
N SER A 540 -30.39 -6.93 -1.24
CA SER A 540 -31.32 -6.13 -2.05
C SER A 540 -31.11 -6.22 -3.57
N GLY A 541 -30.13 -7.01 -4.05
CA GLY A 541 -29.84 -7.18 -5.48
C GLY A 541 -29.06 -6.01 -6.12
N SER A 542 -28.46 -5.15 -5.31
CA SER A 542 -27.71 -3.99 -5.82
C SER A 542 -26.39 -4.42 -6.45
N SER A 543 -26.09 -3.90 -7.64
CA SER A 543 -24.77 -4.11 -8.27
C SER A 543 -23.70 -3.30 -7.54
N TYR A 544 -22.46 -3.80 -7.56
CA TYR A 544 -21.30 -3.09 -7.01
C TYR A 544 -21.15 -1.65 -7.54
N GLU A 545 -21.36 -1.41 -8.84
CA GLU A 545 -21.32 -0.05 -9.41
C GLU A 545 -22.40 0.87 -8.80
N SER A 546 -23.59 0.32 -8.51
CA SER A 546 -24.67 1.04 -7.83
C SER A 546 -24.35 1.35 -6.37
N ILE A 547 -23.71 0.41 -5.67
CA ILE A 547 -23.28 0.59 -4.27
C ILE A 547 -22.27 1.72 -4.19
N ILE A 548 -21.25 1.72 -5.06
CA ILE A 548 -20.27 2.81 -5.14
C ILE A 548 -20.96 4.15 -5.37
N LYS A 549 -21.80 4.23 -6.40
CA LYS A 549 -22.43 5.50 -6.79
C LYS A 549 -23.29 6.10 -5.69
N ARG A 550 -23.94 5.28 -4.88
CA ARG A 550 -24.91 5.72 -3.86
C ARG A 550 -24.30 5.89 -2.47
N ARG A 551 -23.39 5.01 -2.08
CA ARG A 551 -22.91 4.91 -0.68
C ARG A 551 -21.49 5.42 -0.49
N MET A 552 -20.66 5.43 -1.53
CA MET A 552 -19.23 5.72 -1.37
C MET A 552 -18.95 7.22 -1.51
N LEU A 553 -18.43 7.86 -0.47
CA LEU A 553 -17.96 9.25 -0.51
C LEU A 553 -16.45 9.30 -0.27
N SER A 554 -15.71 9.90 -1.21
CA SER A 554 -14.28 10.17 -1.04
C SER A 554 -14.04 11.49 -0.30
N TYR A 555 -12.89 11.59 0.36
CA TYR A 555 -12.53 12.83 1.06
C TYR A 555 -12.35 13.99 0.08
N VAL A 556 -12.70 15.19 0.54
CA VAL A 556 -12.49 16.42 -0.22
C VAL A 556 -11.06 16.88 0.05
N ARG A 557 -10.19 16.80 -0.96
CA ARG A 557 -8.84 17.34 -0.85
C ARG A 557 -8.83 18.83 -1.18
N LEU A 558 -8.28 19.62 -0.27
CA LEU A 558 -8.14 21.07 -0.39
C LEU A 558 -6.66 21.44 -0.36
N THR A 559 -6.15 22.03 -1.43
CA THR A 559 -4.77 22.55 -1.50
C THR A 559 -4.76 24.06 -1.29
N ASN A 560 -3.58 24.65 -1.09
CA ASN A 560 -3.42 26.11 -1.01
C ASN A 560 -4.01 26.85 -2.22
N GLU A 561 -3.92 26.24 -3.41
CA GLU A 561 -4.42 26.82 -4.66
C GLU A 561 -5.93 26.58 -4.88
N ASP A 562 -6.52 25.56 -4.24
CA ASP A 562 -7.89 25.11 -4.50
C ASP A 562 -8.71 24.91 -3.20
N THR A 563 -8.53 25.82 -2.24
CA THR A 563 -9.31 25.91 -0.99
C THR A 563 -10.39 27.01 -1.04
N ILE A 564 -11.17 27.12 0.04
CA ILE A 564 -12.12 28.21 0.33
C ILE A 564 -11.50 29.17 1.36
N GLU A 565 -11.99 30.41 1.39
CA GLU A 565 -11.42 31.49 2.24
C GLU A 565 -11.33 31.07 3.72
N GLU A 566 -12.37 30.42 4.23
CA GLU A 566 -12.48 30.03 5.63
C GLU A 566 -11.46 28.97 6.05
N LEU A 567 -10.91 28.21 5.10
CA LEU A 567 -9.91 27.14 5.33
C LEU A 567 -8.51 27.48 4.82
N LYS A 568 -8.27 28.73 4.40
CA LYS A 568 -6.96 29.15 3.89
C LYS A 568 -5.86 29.02 4.93
N LEU A 569 -6.15 29.42 6.17
CA LEU A 569 -5.17 29.40 7.25
C LEU A 569 -4.69 27.97 7.53
N GLU A 570 -5.62 27.04 7.62
CA GLU A 570 -5.33 25.63 7.89
C GLU A 570 -4.52 25.02 6.75
N CYS A 571 -4.83 25.39 5.50
CA CYS A 571 -4.05 24.96 4.34
C CYS A 571 -2.64 25.58 4.33
N SER A 572 -2.50 26.88 4.62
CA SER A 572 -1.23 27.61 4.54
C SER A 572 -0.25 27.24 5.65
N GLU A 573 -0.74 27.06 6.87
CA GLU A 573 0.07 26.68 8.03
C GLU A 573 0.30 25.17 8.13
N ARG A 574 -0.22 24.40 7.16
CA ARG A 574 0.06 22.97 7.10
C ARG A 574 1.52 22.74 6.73
N ARG A 575 2.17 21.83 7.43
CA ARG A 575 3.47 21.29 6.99
C ARG A 575 3.28 20.47 5.71
N VAL A 576 3.66 21.06 4.56
CA VAL A 576 3.48 20.44 3.24
C VAL A 576 4.33 19.17 3.15
N SER A 577 3.65 18.02 2.95
CA SER A 577 4.30 16.76 2.57
C SER A 577 4.39 16.66 1.05
N VAL A 578 5.50 16.13 0.53
CA VAL A 578 5.64 15.81 -0.91
C VAL A 578 4.65 14.73 -1.36
N VAL A 579 4.09 13.96 -0.42
CA VAL A 579 3.19 12.83 -0.71
C VAL A 579 1.72 13.23 -0.63
N ASP A 580 1.36 14.27 0.13
CA ASP A 580 -0.02 14.75 0.28
C ASP A 580 -0.09 16.29 0.32
N PRO A 581 -0.40 16.95 -0.82
CA PRO A 581 -0.31 18.40 -0.94
C PRO A 581 -1.50 19.18 -0.34
N GLY A 582 -2.50 18.54 0.27
CA GLY A 582 -3.72 19.24 0.70
C GLY A 582 -4.53 18.59 1.82
N ILE A 583 -5.26 19.38 2.61
CA ILE A 583 -6.09 18.89 3.72
C ILE A 583 -7.22 18.01 3.18
N SER A 584 -7.38 16.83 3.78
CA SER A 584 -8.50 15.93 3.48
C SER A 584 -9.65 16.16 4.45
N VAL A 585 -10.78 16.67 3.96
CA VAL A 585 -11.98 16.95 4.76
C VAL A 585 -13.04 15.87 4.52
N PRO A 586 -13.69 15.32 5.57
CA PRO A 586 -14.80 14.40 5.37
C PRO A 586 -15.91 15.08 4.53
N PRO A 587 -16.43 14.43 3.49
CA PRO A 587 -17.32 15.06 2.52
C PRO A 587 -18.63 15.56 3.15
N LEU A 588 -19.17 14.85 4.15
CA LEU A 588 -20.37 15.31 4.87
C LEU A 588 -20.09 16.51 5.78
N VAL A 589 -18.90 16.57 6.39
CA VAL A 589 -18.44 17.76 7.13
C VAL A 589 -18.34 18.95 6.17
N PHE A 590 -17.68 18.76 5.03
CA PHE A 590 -17.49 19.82 4.04
C PHE A 590 -18.81 20.33 3.43
N LEU A 591 -19.75 19.45 3.09
CA LEU A 591 -21.05 19.85 2.55
C LEU A 591 -21.90 20.61 3.57
N ASN A 592 -21.91 20.19 4.84
CA ASN A 592 -22.63 20.93 5.89
C ASN A 592 -21.94 22.25 6.23
N PHE A 593 -20.62 22.32 6.08
CA PHE A 593 -19.88 23.56 6.23
C PHE A 593 -20.28 24.58 5.15
N LEU A 594 -20.25 24.20 3.87
CA LEU A 594 -20.69 25.07 2.78
C LEU A 594 -22.16 25.47 2.90
N LEU A 595 -23.02 24.57 3.40
CA LEU A 595 -24.43 24.87 3.66
C LEU A 595 -24.57 25.96 4.74
N LEU A 596 -23.84 25.83 5.86
CA LEU A 596 -23.84 26.81 6.94
C LEU A 596 -23.32 28.17 6.46
N LEU A 597 -22.22 28.18 5.70
CA LEU A 597 -21.65 29.40 5.13
C LEU A 597 -22.65 30.07 4.17
N SER A 598 -23.27 29.30 3.28
CA SER A 598 -24.26 29.84 2.33
C SER A 598 -25.47 30.47 3.04
N TYR A 599 -26.01 29.82 4.08
CA TYR A 599 -27.08 30.43 4.90
C TYR A 599 -26.62 31.64 5.68
N ASN A 600 -25.35 31.69 6.10
CA ASN A 600 -24.80 32.86 6.76
C ASN A 600 -24.75 34.07 5.82
N GLU A 601 -24.29 33.87 4.59
CA GLU A 601 -24.23 34.92 3.55
C GLU A 601 -25.62 35.42 3.16
N LEU A 602 -26.61 34.51 3.08
CA LEU A 602 -28.02 34.86 2.85
C LEU A 602 -28.75 35.38 4.10
N GLN A 603 -28.07 35.50 5.24
CA GLN A 603 -28.62 35.97 6.52
C GLN A 603 -29.78 35.11 7.08
N ASP A 604 -29.91 33.85 6.65
CA ASP A 604 -30.89 32.90 7.16
C ASP A 604 -30.42 32.26 8.47
N ARG A 605 -30.70 32.95 9.58
CA ARG A 605 -30.28 32.50 10.92
C ARG A 605 -30.88 31.16 11.33
N THR A 606 -32.09 30.85 10.87
CA THR A 606 -32.82 29.64 11.28
C THR A 606 -32.15 28.40 10.70
N ASN A 607 -31.94 28.39 9.38
CA ASN A 607 -31.31 27.26 8.70
C ASN A 607 -29.80 27.19 8.97
N ARG A 608 -29.13 28.32 9.20
CA ARG A 608 -27.74 28.35 9.68
C ARG A 608 -27.59 27.61 11.02
N ASN A 609 -28.44 27.91 12.00
CA ASN A 609 -28.41 27.25 13.31
C ASN A 609 -28.77 25.76 13.23
N ARG A 610 -29.68 25.38 12.34
CA ARG A 610 -30.02 23.97 12.07
C ARG A 610 -28.80 23.22 11.49
N SER A 611 -28.10 23.84 10.55
CA SER A 611 -26.87 23.30 9.95
C SER A 611 -25.76 23.13 10.99
N LEU A 612 -25.60 24.09 11.91
CA LEU A 612 -24.63 24.01 13.00
C LEU A 612 -24.90 22.82 13.95
N ARG A 613 -26.17 22.58 14.32
CA ARG A 613 -26.53 21.42 15.15
C ARG A 613 -26.22 20.10 14.45
N LYS A 614 -26.50 20.03 13.14
CA LYS A 614 -26.16 18.86 12.32
C LYS A 614 -24.64 18.66 12.27
N MET A 615 -23.87 19.73 12.07
CA MET A 615 -22.40 19.70 12.09
C MET A 615 -21.87 19.14 13.42
N TYR A 616 -22.39 19.61 14.56
CA TYR A 616 -22.02 19.09 15.88
C TYR A 616 -22.27 17.58 16.01
N SER A 617 -23.45 17.10 15.59
CA SER A 617 -23.77 15.67 15.63
C SER A 617 -22.87 14.82 14.74
N LEU A 618 -22.50 15.34 13.56
CA LEU A 618 -21.58 14.67 12.63
C LEU A 618 -20.18 14.56 13.23
N THR A 619 -19.64 15.65 13.77
CA THR A 619 -18.30 15.64 14.38
C THR A 619 -18.22 14.65 15.54
N ILE A 620 -19.22 14.65 16.43
CA ILE A 620 -19.25 13.69 17.55
C ILE A 620 -19.31 12.24 17.06
N ASN A 621 -20.21 11.93 16.13
CA ASN A 621 -20.35 10.55 15.62
C ASN A 621 -19.08 10.05 14.92
N LEU A 622 -18.40 10.93 14.18
CA LEU A 622 -17.11 10.62 13.56
C LEU A 622 -15.99 10.40 14.58
N THR A 623 -16.08 11.04 15.75
CA THR A 623 -15.04 10.93 16.80
C THR A 623 -15.34 9.87 17.87
N GLY A 624 -16.61 9.48 18.06
CA GLY A 624 -17.08 8.63 19.15
C GLY A 624 -17.34 7.16 18.75
N ASN A 625 -17.72 6.91 17.50
CA ASN A 625 -17.69 5.56 16.94
C ASN A 625 -16.28 5.32 16.39
N HIS A 626 -15.79 4.09 16.36
CA HIS A 626 -14.45 3.71 15.88
C HIS A 626 -14.12 4.05 14.39
N ILE A 627 -14.85 4.99 13.80
CA ILE A 627 -14.73 5.51 12.45
C ILE A 627 -13.63 6.58 12.42
N HIS A 628 -12.40 6.09 12.33
CA HIS A 628 -11.26 6.79 11.71
C HIS A 628 -10.67 8.01 12.46
N ARG A 629 -9.67 7.75 13.31
CA ARG A 629 -8.96 8.74 14.14
C ARG A 629 -8.21 9.84 13.38
N THR A 630 -7.92 9.69 12.08
CA THR A 630 -6.98 10.58 11.38
C THR A 630 -7.56 11.90 10.89
N HIS A 631 -8.88 12.12 10.96
CA HIS A 631 -9.55 13.34 10.48
C HIS A 631 -10.51 13.95 11.51
N GLY A 632 -10.40 13.52 12.77
CA GLY A 632 -11.09 14.14 13.89
C GLY A 632 -10.69 15.60 14.01
N ALA A 633 -9.39 15.87 13.95
CA ALA A 633 -8.80 17.22 14.03
C ALA A 633 -9.50 18.22 13.10
N ILE A 634 -9.60 17.92 11.80
CA ILE A 634 -10.17 18.86 10.82
C ILE A 634 -11.69 19.01 10.99
N SER A 635 -12.36 17.96 11.45
CA SER A 635 -13.80 17.99 11.74
C SER A 635 -14.12 18.87 12.96
N TRP A 636 -13.24 18.83 13.98
CA TRP A 636 -13.28 19.72 15.13
C TRP A 636 -12.94 21.16 14.76
N GLU A 637 -11.91 21.37 13.93
CA GLU A 637 -11.49 22.68 13.44
C GLU A 637 -12.63 23.38 12.69
N ILE A 638 -13.25 22.70 11.71
CA ILE A 638 -14.38 23.23 10.93
C ILE A 638 -15.57 23.54 11.84
N LEU A 639 -15.85 22.68 12.83
CA LEU A 639 -16.92 22.94 13.79
C LEU A 639 -16.61 24.19 14.64
N GLY A 640 -15.36 24.38 15.04
CA GLY A 640 -14.89 25.59 15.75
C GLY A 640 -15.11 26.85 14.93
N ILE A 641 -14.71 26.84 13.64
CA ILE A 641 -14.93 27.95 12.70
C ILE A 641 -16.43 28.27 12.60
N CYS A 642 -17.27 27.25 12.40
CA CYS A 642 -18.73 27.41 12.33
C CYS A 642 -19.31 28.03 13.61
N GLN A 643 -18.84 27.59 14.78
CA GLN A 643 -19.30 28.09 16.08
C GLN A 643 -18.88 29.54 16.30
N GLN A 644 -17.65 29.90 15.92
CA GLN A 644 -17.14 31.27 15.98
C GLN A 644 -17.96 32.21 15.08
N LEU A 645 -18.24 31.81 13.83
CA LEU A 645 -19.12 32.56 12.91
C LEU A 645 -20.53 32.76 13.48
N CYS A 646 -21.03 31.77 14.23
CA CYS A 646 -22.33 31.86 14.90
C CYS A 646 -22.30 32.60 16.25
N GLY A 647 -21.14 33.13 16.68
CA GLY A 647 -20.97 33.85 17.94
C GLY A 647 -20.86 32.95 19.20
N GLN A 648 -20.70 31.63 19.05
CA GLN A 648 -20.61 30.66 20.15
C GLN A 648 -19.16 30.45 20.61
N ARG A 649 -18.51 31.52 21.08
CA ARG A 649 -17.07 31.54 21.43
C ARG A 649 -16.63 30.41 22.36
N ASN A 650 -17.35 30.17 23.47
CA ASN A 650 -16.98 29.12 24.44
C ASN A 650 -16.99 27.71 23.82
N LYS A 651 -17.91 27.45 22.88
CA LYS A 651 -17.95 26.17 22.19
C LYS A 651 -16.85 26.07 21.13
N ALA A 652 -16.58 27.17 20.41
CA ALA A 652 -15.50 27.23 19.44
C ALA A 652 -14.15 26.93 20.11
N PHE A 653 -13.90 27.49 21.30
CA PHE A 653 -12.74 27.18 22.13
C PHE A 653 -12.61 25.67 22.38
N LEU A 654 -13.66 25.02 22.88
CA LEU A 654 -13.63 23.58 23.14
C LEU A 654 -13.38 22.75 21.87
N SER A 655 -13.97 23.14 20.74
CA SER A 655 -13.75 22.47 19.45
C SER A 655 -12.29 22.58 19.01
N TYR A 656 -11.66 23.75 19.10
CA TYR A 656 -10.24 23.92 18.78
C TYR A 656 -9.32 23.15 19.74
N ILE A 657 -9.66 23.09 21.04
CA ILE A 657 -8.92 22.23 21.99
C ILE A 657 -9.01 20.76 21.60
N ASN A 658 -10.21 20.27 21.24
CA ASN A 658 -10.36 18.89 20.76
C ASN A 658 -9.54 18.63 19.47
N ALA A 659 -9.44 19.62 18.58
CA ALA A 659 -8.59 19.52 17.39
C ALA A 659 -7.09 19.43 17.75
N LEU A 660 -6.63 20.14 18.78
CA LEU A 660 -5.24 20.07 19.25
C LEU A 660 -4.89 18.76 19.96
N LEU A 661 -5.86 18.18 20.69
CA LEU A 661 -5.69 16.91 21.38
C LEU A 661 -5.61 15.71 20.42
N ASP A 662 -6.04 15.87 19.17
CA ASP A 662 -5.86 14.85 18.13
C ASP A 662 -4.40 14.79 17.68
N GLU A 663 -3.77 13.63 17.86
CA GLU A 663 -2.38 13.37 17.49
C GLU A 663 -2.13 13.55 15.97
N ASN A 664 -3.17 13.44 15.14
CA ASN A 664 -3.10 13.55 13.69
C ASN A 664 -3.29 14.98 13.14
N ASN A 665 -3.32 15.99 14.01
CA ASN A 665 -3.46 17.38 13.58
C ASN A 665 -2.19 17.91 12.89
N ASP A 666 -2.27 18.11 11.56
CA ASP A 666 -1.18 18.61 10.70
C ASP A 666 -1.11 20.14 10.59
N PHE A 667 -2.07 20.85 11.21
CA PHE A 667 -2.28 22.28 11.11
C PHE A 667 -2.41 22.91 12.51
N LYS A 668 -1.70 22.34 13.51
CA LYS A 668 -1.69 22.82 14.90
C LYS A 668 -1.42 24.32 15.02
N GLU A 669 -0.56 24.87 14.16
CA GLU A 669 -0.26 26.29 14.17
C GLU A 669 -1.47 27.13 13.73
N ALA A 670 -2.23 26.70 12.72
CA ALA A 670 -3.51 27.33 12.37
C ALA A 670 -4.48 27.28 13.55
N THR A 671 -4.64 26.11 14.20
CA THR A 671 -5.52 25.97 15.36
C THR A 671 -5.12 26.91 16.51
N ASN A 672 -3.81 27.06 16.77
CA ASN A 672 -3.29 27.99 17.77
C ASN A 672 -3.59 29.46 17.40
N LEU A 673 -3.48 29.83 16.12
CA LEU A 673 -3.83 31.17 15.64
C LEU A 673 -5.33 31.44 15.77
N ARG A 674 -6.19 30.44 15.48
CA ARG A 674 -7.64 30.54 15.71
C ARG A 674 -7.97 30.75 17.20
N LEU A 675 -7.32 30.01 18.10
CA LEU A 675 -7.48 30.17 19.55
C LEU A 675 -7.09 31.58 20.03
N LYS A 676 -6.03 32.18 19.47
CA LYS A 676 -5.63 33.56 19.77
C LYS A 676 -6.66 34.60 19.26
N SER A 677 -7.46 34.24 18.25
CA SER A 677 -8.45 35.13 17.61
C SER A 677 -9.84 35.11 18.26
N LEU A 678 -10.11 34.13 19.14
CA LEU A 678 -11.38 34.00 19.85
C LEU A 678 -11.55 35.10 20.90
#